data_AF-A0A6A6JQH9-F1
#
_entry.id   AF-A0A6A6JQH9-F1
#
_cell.length_a   1.000
_cell.length_b   1.000
_cell.length_c   1.000
_cell.angle_alpha   90.00
_cell.angle_beta   90.00
_cell.angle_gamma   90.00
#
_symmetry.space_group_name_H-M   'P 1'
#
loop_
_entity.id
_entity.type
_entity.pdbx_description
1 polymer ?
#
loop_
_entity_poly.entity_id
_entity_poly.type
_entity_poly.pdbx_seq_one_letter_code
_entity_poly.pdbx_strand_id
1 'polypeptide(L)'
;MTRPLLRLRLTALPLPAHRPYKVRWSSTFTPRSISALLSHTAQQSSPASETVTLHGFVRSVRKQKRVAFAAVGDGSSSQTVQVVLAPQQASGLSTGAAVAITGQWVPSPGQEQSHELQANSVRVLGPNDAATNPLQKKYHTNEFLRTLPHLRSRLPFNSLLLRLRSQVCAGLTNYFSKHDFIQVHPPIITSSDCEGAGEVFTVAPAAASGAAHSSKGQPQEAEDHFFQSPKYLTVSAQLHLEALAQSVGKVWTLSPTFRAERSDTTRHLSEFYMLEAELAFVDDMNDVMDVVEGMLRHTAQELRESAVGKELLDGRGRDTEEDTPGGHNLLAQRWQSLINGPWPRITYAEAIQHLKDAVTQGEAQFGFAPAFEDGLQTEHERFLAEKVGQNGPVFVTDYPRNIKPFYMSPSAESGPGQQPAPTVACFDLLVPEVCELAGGSMREHRLPELLQSMEEHGLRRSVPADGEPETEDGPLQCYESLPSNFSLTANMMAGAFAGIAEHSVMYPIDLLKTRMQVVNPSPTAVYTGVSNAMVTITRVEGFRTLWRGLSSVVLGAGPAHAVYFASYEAVKHALGGNEGGHEEHHPLAAAASGAAATITSDALMNPFDAVIKQRMQLQGSVYKSVPHCAREVFRTEGISAFYVSYPTTLCMTVPFTALQFMAYESISKVINPTGRYDPTTHCTAGGLAGGFAAGLTTPLDVIKTLLQTRGNATEAELRNVSGLWEAAKLIHRREGYKGFFRGLKPRIITTMPSTAICWSAYEMAKAFFIARGEGR
;
A
#
# COMPACT_ATOMS: atom_id res chain seq x y z
N MET A 1 -22.37 63.09 5.01
CA MET A 1 -23.62 62.31 4.92
C MET A 1 -23.31 60.86 5.29
N THR A 2 -23.39 60.58 6.58
CA THR A 2 -23.35 59.23 7.17
C THR A 2 -24.81 58.80 7.41
N ARG A 3 -25.20 57.62 6.92
CA ARG A 3 -26.49 56.99 7.23
C ARG A 3 -26.29 55.51 7.59
N PRO A 4 -27.17 54.95 8.43
CA PRO A 4 -26.77 54.09 9.55
C PRO A 4 -27.20 52.63 9.38
N LEU A 5 -26.48 51.71 10.04
CA LEU A 5 -26.86 50.32 10.18
C LEU A 5 -27.88 50.13 11.31
N LEU A 6 -28.93 49.36 11.01
CA LEU A 6 -30.05 49.03 11.89
C LEU A 6 -29.61 48.39 13.21
N ARG A 7 -30.16 48.90 14.32
CA ARG A 7 -30.23 48.23 15.63
C ARG A 7 -31.36 47.21 15.64
N LEU A 8 -31.04 45.94 15.86
CA LEU A 8 -32.00 44.92 16.31
C LEU A 8 -31.95 44.84 17.84
N ARG A 9 -33.07 45.20 18.49
CA ARG A 9 -33.31 45.00 19.93
C ARG A 9 -33.65 43.53 20.17
N LEU A 10 -32.85 42.82 20.95
CA LEU A 10 -33.22 41.55 21.57
C LEU A 10 -33.75 41.81 22.98
N THR A 11 -35.01 41.46 23.19
CA THR A 11 -35.74 41.50 24.45
C THR A 11 -35.18 40.49 25.45
N ALA A 12 -34.93 40.94 26.68
CA ALA A 12 -34.42 40.14 27.78
C ALA A 12 -35.46 39.14 28.32
N LEU A 13 -35.06 37.88 28.46
CA LEU A 13 -35.72 36.88 29.32
C LEU A 13 -34.99 36.84 30.67
N PRO A 14 -35.67 36.71 31.82
CA PRO A 14 -35.05 36.74 33.13
C PRO A 14 -34.37 35.40 33.45
N LEU A 15 -33.08 35.45 33.80
CA LEU A 15 -32.29 34.32 34.28
C LEU A 15 -32.73 33.90 35.70
N PRO A 16 -32.88 32.59 36.00
CA PRO A 16 -33.12 32.12 37.35
C PRO A 16 -31.84 32.18 38.21
N ALA A 17 -32.05 32.39 39.52
CA ALA A 17 -31.06 32.68 40.54
C ALA A 17 -29.78 31.82 40.51
N HIS A 18 -28.64 32.51 40.64
CA HIS A 18 -27.30 31.96 40.82
C HIS A 18 -27.25 30.87 41.90
N ARG A 19 -26.99 29.62 41.50
CA ARG A 19 -26.30 28.65 42.38
C ARG A 19 -24.84 29.11 42.51
N PRO A 20 -24.25 29.14 43.71
CA PRO A 20 -22.83 29.48 43.85
C PRO A 20 -21.99 28.38 43.20
N TYR A 21 -21.35 28.70 42.08
CA TYR A 21 -20.35 27.85 41.45
C TYR A 21 -19.15 27.74 42.40
N LYS A 22 -18.94 26.56 43.00
CA LYS A 22 -17.66 26.25 43.65
C LYS A 22 -16.61 26.10 42.55
N VAL A 23 -15.78 27.12 42.37
CA VAL A 23 -14.61 27.04 41.51
C VAL A 23 -13.61 26.07 42.15
N ARG A 24 -13.40 24.91 41.50
CA ARG A 24 -12.47 23.88 41.94
C ARG A 24 -11.06 24.29 41.50
N TRP A 25 -10.34 25.02 42.34
CA TRP A 25 -8.94 25.39 42.14
C TRP A 25 -7.95 24.28 42.59
N SER A 26 -8.37 23.02 42.60
CA SER A 26 -7.48 21.87 42.81
C SER A 26 -7.48 21.02 41.56
N SER A 27 -6.39 21.05 40.80
CA SER A 27 -6.10 20.14 39.69
C SER A 27 -5.79 18.73 40.20
N THR A 28 -6.72 18.11 40.92
CA THR A 28 -6.68 16.68 41.24
C THR A 28 -7.54 15.97 40.19
N PHE A 29 -6.87 15.39 39.20
CA PHE A 29 -7.50 14.76 38.02
C PHE A 29 -8.45 13.60 38.38
N THR A 30 -8.41 13.06 39.60
CA THR A 30 -9.20 11.89 40.03
C THR A 30 -9.32 11.80 41.57
N PRO A 31 -10.22 10.97 42.12
CA PRO A 31 -10.12 10.54 43.52
C PRO A 31 -8.73 9.93 43.80
N ARG A 32 -8.16 10.17 44.98
CA ARG A 32 -6.83 9.65 45.37
C ARG A 32 -6.82 8.12 45.24
N SER A 33 -5.85 7.57 44.50
CA SER A 33 -5.66 6.13 44.36
C SER A 33 -5.05 5.52 45.62
N ILE A 34 -5.26 4.23 45.82
CA ILE A 34 -4.69 3.47 46.94
C ILE A 34 -3.17 3.49 46.89
N SER A 35 -2.57 3.31 45.70
CA SER A 35 -1.12 3.40 45.52
C SER A 35 -0.59 4.75 45.98
N ALA A 36 -1.22 5.87 45.59
CA ALA A 36 -0.79 7.20 46.01
C ALA A 36 -0.90 7.38 47.53
N LEU A 37 -1.95 6.85 48.17
CA LEU A 37 -2.10 6.89 49.63
C LEU A 37 -1.00 6.09 50.34
N LEU A 38 -0.67 4.89 49.86
CA LEU A 38 0.37 4.06 50.44
C LEU A 38 1.77 4.67 50.26
N SER A 39 2.07 5.26 49.09
CA SER A 39 3.35 5.91 48.82
C SER A 39 3.56 7.21 49.61
N HIS A 40 2.53 8.05 49.74
CA HIS A 40 2.61 9.30 50.51
C HIS A 40 2.86 9.05 52.01
N THR A 41 2.32 7.94 52.50
CA THR A 41 2.46 7.50 53.89
C THR A 41 3.85 6.93 54.20
N ALA A 42 4.55 6.38 53.19
CA ALA A 42 5.94 5.96 53.32
C ALA A 42 6.94 7.13 53.38
N GLN A 43 6.56 8.32 52.88
CA GLN A 43 7.43 9.50 52.78
C GLN A 43 7.16 10.58 53.85
N GLN A 44 5.99 10.60 54.48
CA GLN A 44 5.64 11.60 55.52
C GLN A 44 5.25 10.95 56.85
N SER A 45 6.10 11.12 57.85
CA SER A 45 5.85 10.85 59.27
C SER A 45 5.07 11.99 59.93
N SER A 46 3.92 12.39 59.37
CA SER A 46 3.08 13.44 59.97
C SER A 46 1.87 12.86 60.72
N PRO A 47 1.62 13.24 61.99
CA PRO A 47 0.60 12.64 62.87
C PRO A 47 -0.84 13.17 62.64
N ALA A 48 -1.15 13.75 61.47
CA ALA A 48 -2.46 14.32 61.23
C ALA A 48 -3.44 13.28 60.67
N SER A 49 -4.49 12.99 61.44
CA SER A 49 -5.65 12.18 61.03
C SER A 49 -6.37 12.86 59.86
N GLU A 50 -5.98 12.54 58.63
CA GLU A 50 -6.63 13.04 57.43
C GLU A 50 -7.90 12.23 57.16
N THR A 51 -9.00 12.93 56.85
CA THR A 51 -10.22 12.28 56.38
C THR A 51 -10.08 11.95 54.89
N VAL A 52 -10.09 10.68 54.54
CA VAL A 52 -9.85 10.20 53.18
C VAL A 52 -11.08 9.45 52.67
N THR A 53 -11.43 9.68 51.39
CA THR A 53 -12.44 8.89 50.67
C THR A 53 -11.75 7.95 49.69
N LEU A 54 -12.02 6.65 49.84
CA LEU A 54 -11.43 5.57 49.07
C LEU A 54 -12.51 4.89 48.22
N HIS A 55 -12.20 4.65 46.95
CA HIS A 55 -13.07 3.95 46.00
C HIS A 55 -12.38 2.67 45.55
N GLY A 56 -13.08 1.55 45.53
CA GLY A 56 -12.49 0.29 45.09
C GLY A 56 -13.41 -0.92 45.20
N PHE A 57 -12.81 -2.09 45.02
CA PHE A 57 -13.46 -3.37 45.13
C PHE A 57 -13.02 -4.10 46.40
N VAL A 58 -13.99 -4.70 47.07
CA VAL A 58 -13.75 -5.50 48.28
C VAL A 58 -13.05 -6.81 47.89
N ARG A 59 -11.83 -7.03 48.38
CA ARG A 59 -11.05 -8.25 48.15
C ARG A 59 -11.36 -9.35 49.15
N SER A 60 -11.55 -8.95 50.41
CA SER A 60 -12.02 -9.86 51.44
C SER A 60 -12.73 -9.07 52.54
N VAL A 61 -13.67 -9.73 53.21
CA VAL A 61 -14.35 -9.19 54.39
C VAL A 61 -14.28 -10.25 55.48
N ARG A 62 -13.82 -9.85 56.67
CA ARG A 62 -13.83 -10.65 57.88
C ARG A 62 -14.76 -9.96 58.87
N LYS A 63 -15.92 -10.57 59.14
CA LYS A 63 -16.93 -10.04 60.09
C LYS A 63 -16.71 -10.70 61.45
N GLN A 64 -16.36 -9.94 62.47
CA GLN A 64 -16.30 -10.41 63.86
C GLN A 64 -17.43 -9.81 64.69
N LYS A 65 -17.61 -10.28 65.94
CA LYS A 65 -18.73 -9.86 66.81
C LYS A 65 -18.76 -8.36 67.10
N ARG A 66 -17.59 -7.71 67.24
CA ARG A 66 -17.48 -6.28 67.62
C ARG A 66 -16.99 -5.37 66.50
N VAL A 67 -16.22 -5.91 65.55
CA VAL A 67 -15.55 -5.15 64.48
C VAL A 67 -15.58 -5.99 63.20
N ALA A 68 -15.63 -5.35 62.05
CA ALA A 68 -15.42 -5.99 60.75
C ALA A 68 -14.21 -5.37 60.06
N PHE A 69 -13.44 -6.21 59.35
CA PHE A 69 -12.29 -5.80 58.56
C PHE A 69 -12.58 -6.07 57.10
N ALA A 70 -12.45 -5.06 56.25
CA ALA A 70 -12.53 -5.23 54.80
C ALA A 70 -11.19 -4.85 54.16
N ALA A 71 -10.63 -5.74 53.35
CA ALA A 71 -9.50 -5.42 52.50
C ALA A 71 -10.05 -4.85 51.18
N VAL A 72 -9.71 -3.61 50.85
CA VAL A 72 -10.19 -2.93 49.65
C VAL A 72 -9.02 -2.66 48.70
N GLY A 73 -9.21 -2.97 47.42
CA GLY A 73 -8.24 -2.72 46.36
C GLY A 73 -8.90 -2.05 45.17
N ASP A 74 -8.23 -1.06 44.58
CA ASP A 74 -8.70 -0.29 43.42
C ASP A 74 -8.02 -0.73 42.11
N GLY A 75 -7.01 -1.60 42.19
CA GLY A 75 -6.21 -2.07 41.05
C GLY A 75 -4.97 -1.22 40.77
N SER A 76 -4.75 -0.12 41.50
CA SER A 76 -3.55 0.72 41.37
C SER A 76 -2.30 0.06 41.98
N SER A 77 -2.48 -0.79 42.98
CA SER A 77 -1.44 -1.60 43.63
C SER A 77 -1.96 -3.02 43.91
N SER A 78 -1.04 -3.98 44.02
CA SER A 78 -1.33 -5.32 44.53
C SER A 78 -1.64 -5.28 46.03
N GLN A 79 -1.15 -4.27 46.75
CA GLN A 79 -1.45 -4.06 48.16
C GLN A 79 -2.88 -3.55 48.36
N THR A 80 -3.54 -4.08 49.40
CA THR A 80 -4.89 -3.67 49.77
C THR A 80 -4.87 -2.78 51.00
N VAL A 81 -5.80 -1.82 51.08
CA VAL A 81 -6.01 -1.04 52.29
C VAL A 81 -6.97 -1.79 53.21
N GLN A 82 -6.57 -1.98 54.47
CA GLN A 82 -7.44 -2.48 55.52
C GLN A 82 -8.39 -1.36 55.98
N VAL A 83 -9.68 -1.66 55.94
CA VAL A 83 -10.75 -0.79 56.43
C VAL A 83 -11.39 -1.42 57.64
N VAL A 84 -11.43 -0.67 58.74
CA VAL A 84 -12.09 -1.05 59.99
C VAL A 84 -13.51 -0.50 59.98
N LEU A 85 -14.48 -1.40 60.18
CA LEU A 85 -15.91 -1.14 60.00
C LEU A 85 -16.70 -1.57 61.24
N ALA A 86 -17.77 -0.85 61.55
CA ALA A 86 -18.76 -1.34 62.51
C ALA A 86 -19.56 -2.52 61.91
N PRO A 87 -20.00 -3.51 62.70
CA PRO A 87 -20.74 -4.68 62.20
C PRO A 87 -21.97 -4.33 61.35
N GLN A 88 -22.68 -3.25 61.68
CA GLN A 88 -23.85 -2.78 60.94
C GLN A 88 -23.49 -2.32 59.52
N GLN A 89 -22.38 -1.60 59.38
CA GLN A 89 -21.87 -1.08 58.09
C GLN A 89 -21.34 -2.22 57.19
N ALA A 90 -20.90 -3.34 57.77
CA ALA A 90 -20.37 -4.48 57.03
C ALA A 90 -21.44 -5.51 56.60
N SER A 91 -22.69 -5.38 57.05
CA SER A 91 -23.76 -6.35 56.79
C SER A 91 -23.95 -6.66 55.31
N GLY A 92 -24.05 -5.64 54.46
CA GLY A 92 -24.22 -5.76 53.00
C GLY A 92 -22.93 -5.90 52.17
N LEU A 93 -21.76 -6.03 52.82
CA LEU A 93 -20.49 -6.19 52.10
C LEU A 93 -20.18 -7.66 51.82
N SER A 94 -19.73 -7.90 50.59
CA SER A 94 -19.32 -9.18 50.02
C SER A 94 -18.05 -9.02 49.19
N THR A 95 -17.33 -10.12 48.96
CA THR A 95 -16.15 -10.14 48.09
C THR A 95 -16.55 -9.76 46.66
N GLY A 96 -15.84 -8.82 46.05
CA GLY A 96 -16.09 -8.31 44.71
C GLY A 96 -17.07 -7.13 44.64
N ALA A 97 -17.68 -6.73 45.75
CA ALA A 97 -18.56 -5.55 45.79
C ALA A 97 -17.78 -4.26 45.53
N ALA A 98 -18.38 -3.33 44.79
CA ALA A 98 -17.82 -2.00 44.55
C ALA A 98 -18.28 -1.04 45.67
N VAL A 99 -17.33 -0.36 46.30
CA VAL A 99 -17.57 0.47 47.49
C VAL A 99 -16.90 1.84 47.39
N ALA A 100 -17.53 2.83 48.01
CA ALA A 100 -16.93 4.11 48.35
C ALA A 100 -16.97 4.28 49.87
N ILE A 101 -15.80 4.41 50.50
CA ILE A 101 -15.65 4.46 51.95
C ILE A 101 -14.96 5.76 52.32
N THR A 102 -15.54 6.53 53.25
CA THR A 102 -14.93 7.73 53.81
C THR A 102 -14.60 7.48 55.27
N GLY A 103 -13.36 7.78 55.67
CA GLY A 103 -12.87 7.45 57.00
C GLY A 103 -11.64 8.25 57.44
N GLN A 104 -11.20 8.02 58.67
CA GLN A 104 -9.95 8.57 59.21
C GLN A 104 -8.79 7.64 58.87
N TRP A 105 -7.70 8.21 58.34
CA TRP A 105 -6.45 7.50 58.09
C TRP A 105 -5.60 7.48 59.36
N VAL A 106 -5.37 6.30 59.94
CA VAL A 106 -4.66 6.15 61.21
C VAL A 106 -3.55 5.09 61.11
N PRO A 107 -2.45 5.23 61.89
CA PRO A 107 -1.45 4.18 62.01
C PRO A 107 -2.10 2.90 62.54
N SER A 108 -1.81 1.77 61.91
CA SER A 108 -2.38 0.49 62.31
C SER A 108 -1.67 -0.06 63.55
N PRO A 109 -2.39 -0.65 64.50
CA PRO A 109 -1.78 -1.35 65.63
C PRO A 109 -1.21 -2.74 65.26
N GLY A 110 -1.49 -3.26 64.06
CA GLY A 110 -0.98 -4.55 63.57
C GLY A 110 0.39 -4.45 62.89
N GLN A 111 1.20 -5.51 63.01
CA GLN A 111 2.57 -5.55 62.44
C GLN A 111 2.61 -5.71 60.91
N GLU A 112 1.53 -6.21 60.28
CA GLU A 112 1.49 -6.50 58.84
C GLU A 112 1.16 -5.28 57.95
N GLN A 113 0.61 -4.21 58.52
CA GLN A 113 0.27 -3.00 57.77
C GLN A 113 0.61 -1.73 58.54
N SER A 114 1.12 -0.71 57.83
CA SER A 114 1.54 0.55 58.44
C SER A 114 0.34 1.40 58.89
N HIS A 115 -0.74 1.43 58.12
CA HIS A 115 -1.92 2.28 58.35
C HIS A 115 -3.21 1.53 58.01
N GLU A 116 -4.31 1.95 58.63
CA GLU A 116 -5.66 1.45 58.37
C GLU A 116 -6.67 2.61 58.27
N LEU A 117 -7.78 2.38 57.57
CA LEU A 117 -8.85 3.35 57.41
C LEU A 117 -10.00 3.03 58.37
N GLN A 118 -10.25 3.88 59.36
CA GLN A 118 -11.43 3.76 60.22
C GLN A 118 -12.64 4.38 59.51
N ALA A 119 -13.61 3.55 59.11
CA ALA A 119 -14.72 4.00 58.27
C ALA A 119 -15.76 4.81 59.04
N ASN A 120 -16.00 6.05 58.60
CA ASN A 120 -17.11 6.88 59.06
C ASN A 120 -18.38 6.59 58.25
N SER A 121 -18.25 6.43 56.94
CA SER A 121 -19.36 6.20 56.01
C SER A 121 -18.97 5.19 54.93
N VAL A 122 -19.89 4.29 54.60
CA VAL A 122 -19.72 3.24 53.59
C VAL A 122 -20.90 3.31 52.64
N ARG A 123 -20.61 3.47 51.35
CA ARG A 123 -21.60 3.44 50.28
C ARG A 123 -21.28 2.30 49.32
N VAL A 124 -22.18 1.32 49.23
CA VAL A 124 -22.10 0.26 48.23
C VAL A 124 -22.57 0.84 46.89
N LEU A 125 -21.67 0.85 45.91
CA LEU A 125 -21.94 1.36 44.55
C LEU A 125 -22.49 0.26 43.65
N GLY A 126 -22.01 -0.96 43.84
CA GLY A 126 -22.44 -2.14 43.10
C GLY A 126 -22.41 -3.35 44.02
N PRO A 127 -23.56 -3.95 44.36
CA PRO A 127 -23.59 -5.19 45.11
C PRO A 127 -23.01 -6.33 44.27
N ASN A 128 -22.38 -7.30 44.93
CA ASN A 128 -21.91 -8.52 44.29
C ASN A 128 -22.36 -9.71 45.13
N ASP A 129 -22.86 -10.77 44.53
CA ASP A 129 -23.09 -12.00 45.28
C ASP A 129 -21.84 -12.88 45.17
N ALA A 130 -21.24 -13.20 46.32
CA ALA A 130 -20.03 -14.01 46.37
C ALA A 130 -20.29 -15.48 45.99
N ALA A 131 -21.54 -15.97 46.12
CA ALA A 131 -21.89 -17.35 45.79
C ALA A 131 -21.94 -17.57 44.27
N THR A 132 -22.53 -16.63 43.53
CA THR A 132 -22.68 -16.70 42.06
C THR A 132 -21.47 -16.16 41.31
N ASN A 133 -20.57 -15.41 41.96
CA ASN A 133 -19.39 -14.84 41.32
C ASN A 133 -18.40 -15.96 40.92
N PRO A 134 -18.02 -16.07 39.62
CA PRO A 134 -17.03 -17.05 39.18
C PRO A 134 -15.67 -16.91 39.88
N LEU A 135 -15.29 -15.69 40.26
CA LEU A 135 -14.06 -15.38 40.99
C LEU A 135 -14.26 -15.51 42.50
N GLN A 136 -14.49 -16.73 42.94
CA GLN A 136 -14.51 -17.08 44.37
C GLN A 136 -13.10 -16.93 44.97
N LYS A 137 -13.04 -16.74 46.29
CA LYS A 137 -11.77 -16.66 47.05
C LYS A 137 -11.17 -18.07 47.26
N LYS A 138 -10.81 -18.71 46.15
CA LYS A 138 -10.11 -19.99 46.08
C LYS A 138 -9.01 -19.87 45.02
N TYR A 139 -8.05 -20.78 45.06
CA TYR A 139 -7.11 -20.90 43.96
C TYR A 139 -7.86 -21.32 42.70
N HIS A 140 -7.50 -20.71 41.58
CA HIS A 140 -8.05 -21.02 40.26
C HIS A 140 -6.88 -21.34 39.34
N THR A 141 -7.00 -22.39 38.54
CA THR A 141 -5.97 -22.73 37.56
C THR A 141 -5.92 -21.67 36.46
N ASN A 142 -4.75 -21.50 35.84
CA ASN A 142 -4.57 -20.56 34.73
C ASN A 142 -5.49 -20.90 33.54
N GLU A 143 -5.76 -22.18 33.29
CA GLU A 143 -6.71 -22.64 32.28
C GLU A 143 -8.13 -22.15 32.54
N PHE A 144 -8.62 -22.29 33.78
CA PHE A 144 -9.93 -21.76 34.15
C PHE A 144 -10.00 -20.24 33.99
N LEU A 145 -8.95 -19.51 34.39
CA LEU A 145 -8.90 -18.05 34.22
C LEU A 145 -8.88 -17.62 32.74
N ARG A 146 -8.34 -18.43 31.83
CA ARG A 146 -8.39 -18.17 30.37
C ARG A 146 -9.82 -18.25 29.82
N THR A 147 -10.72 -19.02 30.44
CA THR A 147 -12.14 -19.06 30.06
C THR A 147 -12.90 -17.78 30.40
N LEU A 148 -12.36 -16.94 31.32
CA LEU A 148 -12.98 -15.71 31.81
C LEU A 148 -12.09 -14.47 31.59
N PRO A 149 -11.77 -14.11 30.34
CA PRO A 149 -10.82 -13.04 30.04
C PRO A 149 -11.27 -11.67 30.56
N HIS A 150 -12.57 -11.42 30.60
CA HIS A 150 -13.17 -10.16 31.04
C HIS A 150 -13.15 -9.96 32.57
N LEU A 151 -13.00 -11.02 33.36
CA LEU A 151 -12.97 -10.95 34.83
C LEU A 151 -11.57 -11.20 35.41
N ARG A 152 -10.73 -12.01 34.76
CA ARG A 152 -9.42 -12.42 35.30
C ARG A 152 -8.52 -11.26 35.69
N SER A 153 -8.62 -10.13 34.96
CA SER A 153 -7.86 -8.90 35.20
C SER A 153 -8.15 -8.26 36.56
N ARG A 154 -9.27 -8.63 37.20
CA ARG A 154 -9.58 -8.19 38.56
C ARG A 154 -8.67 -8.86 39.59
N LEU A 155 -8.07 -10.01 39.32
CA LEU A 155 -7.16 -10.65 40.29
C LEU A 155 -5.87 -9.83 40.47
N PRO A 156 -5.29 -9.78 41.68
CA PRO A 156 -4.10 -8.95 41.95
C PRO A 156 -2.95 -9.19 40.97
N PHE A 157 -2.59 -10.46 40.74
CA PHE A 157 -1.51 -10.82 39.82
C PHE A 157 -1.79 -10.40 38.36
N ASN A 158 -2.99 -10.66 37.83
CA ASN A 158 -3.33 -10.25 36.47
C ASN A 158 -3.42 -8.72 36.32
N SER A 159 -3.89 -8.01 37.34
CA SER A 159 -3.87 -6.54 37.34
C SER A 159 -2.46 -5.99 37.37
N LEU A 160 -1.53 -6.67 38.06
CA LEU A 160 -0.11 -6.34 38.08
C LEU A 160 0.51 -6.54 36.69
N LEU A 161 0.19 -7.65 35.99
CA LEU A 161 0.64 -7.87 34.62
C LEU A 161 0.17 -6.78 33.64
N LEU A 162 -1.06 -6.28 33.80
CA LEU A 162 -1.58 -5.17 32.99
C LEU A 162 -0.81 -3.86 33.25
N ARG A 163 -0.55 -3.54 34.53
CA ARG A 163 0.27 -2.38 34.91
C ARG A 163 1.70 -2.52 34.40
N LEU A 164 2.29 -3.70 34.51
CA LEU A 164 3.62 -4.03 34.00
C LEU A 164 3.68 -3.78 32.49
N ARG A 165 2.74 -4.34 31.71
CA ARG A 165 2.68 -4.13 30.25
C ARG A 165 2.57 -2.65 29.91
N SER A 166 1.69 -1.92 30.59
CA SER A 166 1.54 -0.47 30.39
C SER A 166 2.83 0.30 30.67
N GLN A 167 3.54 -0.06 31.74
CA GLN A 167 4.78 0.60 32.12
C GLN A 167 5.91 0.27 31.14
N VAL A 168 6.03 -0.99 30.70
CA VAL A 168 6.99 -1.39 29.67
C VAL A 168 6.75 -0.62 28.38
N CYS A 169 5.50 -0.52 27.91
CA CYS A 169 5.17 0.27 26.72
C CYS A 169 5.58 1.75 26.86
N ALA A 170 5.37 2.34 28.05
CA ALA A 170 5.78 3.72 28.33
C ALA A 170 7.32 3.88 28.35
N GLY A 171 8.04 2.95 28.99
CA GLY A 171 9.49 2.94 29.04
C GLY A 171 10.14 2.79 27.66
N LEU A 172 9.59 1.89 26.82
CA LEU A 172 10.00 1.73 25.42
C LEU A 172 9.77 3.02 24.62
N THR A 173 8.58 3.62 24.73
CA THR A 173 8.25 4.89 24.07
C THR A 173 9.21 6.01 24.48
N ASN A 174 9.54 6.08 25.78
CA ASN A 174 10.47 7.06 26.32
C ASN A 174 11.91 6.83 25.83
N TYR A 175 12.35 5.56 25.72
CA TYR A 175 13.63 5.21 25.13
C TYR A 175 13.74 5.71 23.69
N PHE A 176 12.80 5.31 22.83
CA PHE A 176 12.80 5.72 21.42
C PHE A 176 12.71 7.24 21.26
N SER A 177 11.89 7.91 22.07
CA SER A 177 11.78 9.38 22.06
C SER A 177 13.07 10.08 22.47
N LYS A 178 13.91 9.50 23.34
CA LYS A 178 15.21 10.07 23.73
C LYS A 178 16.29 9.87 22.67
N HIS A 179 16.11 8.89 21.78
CA HIS A 179 17.04 8.55 20.71
C HIS A 179 16.57 9.04 19.33
N ASP A 180 15.65 10.01 19.30
CA ASP A 180 15.10 10.67 18.11
C ASP A 180 14.37 9.73 17.13
N PHE A 181 13.83 8.61 17.60
CA PHE A 181 13.01 7.73 16.77
C PHE A 181 11.57 8.25 16.66
N ILE A 182 11.02 8.19 15.45
CA ILE A 182 9.65 8.61 15.18
C ILE A 182 8.70 7.41 15.23
N GLN A 183 7.66 7.51 16.04
CA GLN A 183 6.61 6.49 16.07
C GLN A 183 5.76 6.58 14.80
N VAL A 184 5.60 5.45 14.10
CA VAL A 184 4.78 5.34 12.89
C VAL A 184 3.72 4.26 13.05
N HIS A 185 2.66 4.37 12.24
CA HIS A 185 1.54 3.42 12.23
C HIS A 185 1.38 2.82 10.83
N PRO A 186 2.10 1.74 10.52
CA PRO A 186 2.01 1.05 9.25
C PRO A 186 0.67 0.31 9.09
N PRO A 187 0.25 0.00 7.85
CA PRO A 187 -1.02 -0.67 7.59
C PRO A 187 -1.00 -2.12 8.11
N ILE A 188 -2.11 -2.53 8.73
CA ILE A 188 -2.33 -3.91 9.20
C ILE A 188 -2.82 -4.82 8.06
N ILE A 189 -3.61 -4.26 7.14
CA ILE A 189 -4.11 -4.98 5.97
C ILE A 189 -3.11 -4.78 4.84
N THR A 190 -2.50 -5.87 4.38
CA THR A 190 -1.41 -5.87 3.40
C THR A 190 -1.69 -6.87 2.27
N SER A 191 -1.03 -6.73 1.14
CA SER A 191 -0.98 -7.76 0.08
C SER A 191 0.30 -8.58 0.11
N SER A 192 1.22 -8.27 1.03
CA SER A 192 2.53 -8.92 1.15
C SER A 192 2.62 -9.74 2.43
N ASP A 193 3.25 -10.91 2.34
CA ASP A 193 3.55 -11.80 3.48
C ASP A 193 4.77 -11.32 4.30
N CYS A 194 5.58 -10.38 3.79
CA CYS A 194 6.80 -9.83 4.42
C CYS A 194 7.93 -10.87 4.68
N GLU A 195 7.63 -12.02 5.27
CA GLU A 195 8.57 -13.10 5.62
C GLU A 195 8.62 -14.22 4.55
N GLY A 196 7.64 -14.27 3.63
CA GLY A 196 7.68 -15.13 2.42
C GLY A 196 7.46 -16.63 2.64
N ALA A 197 7.17 -17.04 3.87
CA ALA A 197 6.98 -18.43 4.28
C ALA A 197 5.81 -18.63 5.26
N GLY A 198 5.03 -17.57 5.54
CA GLY A 198 4.02 -17.57 6.60
C GLY A 198 2.65 -18.04 6.12
N GLU A 199 1.97 -18.86 6.93
CA GLU A 199 0.52 -18.98 6.81
C GLU A 199 -0.10 -17.63 7.23
N VAL A 200 -0.75 -16.93 6.29
CA VAL A 200 -1.37 -15.60 6.52
C VAL A 200 -2.90 -15.69 6.64
N PHE A 201 -3.50 -14.81 7.44
CA PHE A 201 -4.96 -14.69 7.50
C PHE A 201 -5.49 -13.85 6.34
N THR A 202 -6.35 -14.43 5.50
CA THR A 202 -7.03 -13.71 4.41
C THR A 202 -8.22 -12.90 4.94
N VAL A 203 -8.34 -11.65 4.52
CA VAL A 203 -9.42 -10.72 4.89
C VAL A 203 -10.46 -10.67 3.77
N ALA A 204 -11.70 -11.09 4.06
CA ALA A 204 -12.83 -11.05 3.12
C ALA A 204 -14.12 -10.54 3.80
N PRO A 205 -14.99 -9.79 3.10
CA PRO A 205 -16.29 -9.38 3.64
C PRO A 205 -17.23 -10.57 3.82
N ALA A 206 -18.01 -10.57 4.90
CA ALA A 206 -18.97 -11.63 5.22
C ALA A 206 -20.04 -11.87 4.13
N ALA A 207 -20.34 -10.87 3.29
CA ALA A 207 -21.27 -11.00 2.18
C ALA A 207 -20.76 -11.93 1.07
N ALA A 208 -19.43 -12.05 0.90
CA ALA A 208 -18.81 -12.97 -0.06
C ALA A 208 -18.79 -14.42 0.46
N SER A 209 -18.74 -14.61 1.79
CA SER A 209 -18.67 -15.94 2.42
C SER A 209 -20.02 -16.68 2.41
N GLY A 210 -21.14 -15.97 2.23
CA GLY A 210 -22.49 -16.54 2.18
C GLY A 210 -22.85 -17.27 0.89
N ALA A 211 -22.04 -17.12 -0.17
CA ALA A 211 -22.26 -17.78 -1.47
C ALA A 211 -21.64 -19.19 -1.58
N ALA A 212 -20.97 -19.68 -0.53
CA ALA A 212 -20.24 -20.96 -0.54
C ALA A 212 -21.12 -22.23 -0.45
N HIS A 213 -22.43 -22.12 -0.69
CA HIS A 213 -23.35 -23.25 -0.81
C HIS A 213 -24.24 -23.15 -2.06
N SER A 214 -23.62 -23.01 -3.24
CA SER A 214 -24.26 -23.40 -4.50
C SER A 214 -23.61 -24.67 -5.07
N SER A 215 -24.48 -25.58 -5.46
CA SER A 215 -24.24 -26.92 -6.03
C SER A 215 -23.07 -27.06 -6.99
N LYS A 216 -22.34 -28.18 -6.84
CA LYS A 216 -21.33 -28.77 -7.73
C LYS A 216 -21.53 -28.41 -9.22
N GLY A 217 -20.51 -27.81 -9.84
CA GLY A 217 -20.27 -27.96 -11.28
C GLY A 217 -20.16 -26.70 -12.16
N GLN A 218 -20.08 -25.49 -11.61
CA GLN A 218 -19.75 -24.28 -12.39
C GLN A 218 -18.40 -23.69 -11.96
N PRO A 219 -17.58 -23.14 -12.89
CA PRO A 219 -16.38 -22.41 -12.54
C PRO A 219 -16.79 -21.19 -11.72
N GLN A 220 -16.21 -21.10 -10.53
CA GLN A 220 -16.45 -20.07 -9.53
C GLN A 220 -16.24 -18.69 -10.17
N GLU A 221 -17.34 -17.95 -10.37
CA GLU A 221 -17.28 -16.55 -10.79
C GLU A 221 -16.39 -15.79 -9.81
N ALA A 222 -15.49 -14.95 -10.35
CA ALA A 222 -14.47 -14.21 -9.61
C ALA A 222 -15.05 -13.63 -8.31
N GLU A 223 -14.48 -14.03 -7.17
CA GLU A 223 -14.84 -13.46 -5.89
C GLU A 223 -14.72 -11.94 -5.97
N ASP A 224 -15.80 -11.23 -5.70
CA ASP A 224 -15.86 -9.76 -5.66
C ASP A 224 -15.05 -9.30 -4.43
N HIS A 225 -13.72 -9.35 -4.53
CA HIS A 225 -12.81 -8.97 -3.47
C HIS A 225 -13.01 -7.48 -3.16
N PHE A 226 -13.27 -7.14 -1.90
CA PHE A 226 -13.53 -5.74 -1.48
C PHE A 226 -12.42 -4.77 -1.90
N PHE A 227 -11.17 -5.24 -1.91
CA PHE A 227 -10.00 -4.46 -2.28
C PHE A 227 -9.51 -4.74 -3.71
N GLN A 228 -10.32 -5.36 -4.57
CA GLN A 228 -9.98 -5.77 -5.95
C GLN A 228 -8.85 -6.80 -6.07
N SER A 229 -8.10 -7.04 -4.98
CA SER A 229 -7.09 -8.08 -4.82
C SER A 229 -7.30 -8.82 -3.50
N PRO A 230 -6.79 -10.05 -3.34
CA PRO A 230 -6.70 -10.67 -2.03
C PRO A 230 -5.86 -9.79 -1.11
N LYS A 231 -6.31 -9.64 0.14
CA LYS A 231 -5.60 -8.92 1.20
C LYS A 231 -5.50 -9.81 2.43
N TYR A 232 -4.41 -9.63 3.16
CA TYR A 232 -4.01 -10.43 4.29
C TYR A 232 -3.78 -9.54 5.52
N LEU A 233 -3.82 -10.14 6.70
CA LEU A 233 -3.32 -9.52 7.92
C LEU A 233 -1.79 -9.63 7.96
N THR A 234 -1.13 -8.53 8.32
CA THR A 234 0.32 -8.42 8.28
C THR A 234 1.00 -9.32 9.31
N VAL A 235 2.05 -10.02 8.88
CA VAL A 235 2.94 -10.81 9.76
C VAL A 235 3.96 -9.91 10.45
N SER A 236 4.45 -8.91 9.72
CA SER A 236 5.42 -7.90 10.17
C SER A 236 5.18 -6.60 9.42
N ALA A 237 5.50 -5.46 10.02
CA ALA A 237 5.43 -4.16 9.34
C ALA A 237 6.78 -3.71 8.76
N GLN A 238 7.83 -4.54 8.87
CA GLN A 238 9.20 -4.22 8.51
C GLN A 238 9.34 -3.53 7.14
N LEU A 239 8.81 -4.11 6.07
CA LEU A 239 8.92 -3.53 4.71
C LEU A 239 8.35 -2.11 4.61
N HIS A 240 7.29 -1.81 5.37
CA HIS A 240 6.72 -0.46 5.41
C HIS A 240 7.60 0.49 6.23
N LEU A 241 8.23 -0.01 7.30
CA LEU A 241 9.17 0.76 8.11
C LEU A 241 10.42 1.13 7.32
N GLU A 242 10.94 0.24 6.47
CA GLU A 242 12.08 0.53 5.59
C GLU A 242 11.79 1.74 4.67
N ALA A 243 10.60 1.78 4.06
CA ALA A 243 10.18 2.91 3.23
C ALA A 243 10.01 4.21 4.05
N LEU A 244 9.48 4.13 5.28
CA LEU A 244 9.29 5.29 6.15
C LEU A 244 10.62 5.78 6.75
N ALA A 245 11.56 4.88 7.05
CA ALA A 245 12.89 5.18 7.55
C ALA A 245 13.67 6.05 6.57
N GLN A 246 13.50 5.85 5.26
CA GLN A 246 14.12 6.72 4.25
C GLN A 246 13.66 8.19 4.33
N SER A 247 12.50 8.46 4.94
CA SER A 247 11.97 9.82 5.05
C SER A 247 12.40 10.56 6.33
N VAL A 248 12.52 9.87 7.46
CA VAL A 248 12.78 10.47 8.79
C VAL A 248 14.00 9.89 9.49
N GLY A 249 14.77 9.02 8.82
CA GLY A 249 15.98 8.38 9.33
C GLY A 249 15.69 7.21 10.26
N LYS A 250 15.01 7.44 11.38
CA LYS A 250 14.76 6.43 12.43
C LYS A 250 13.28 6.32 12.75
N VAL A 251 12.71 5.13 12.60
CA VAL A 251 11.29 4.86 12.85
C VAL A 251 11.10 3.67 13.76
N TRP A 252 9.98 3.64 14.48
CA TRP A 252 9.56 2.48 15.24
C TRP A 252 8.03 2.36 15.27
N THR A 253 7.53 1.16 15.48
CA THR A 253 6.11 0.85 15.66
C THR A 253 5.91 -0.18 16.77
N LEU A 254 4.75 -0.09 17.40
CA LEU A 254 4.22 -1.15 18.26
C LEU A 254 2.84 -1.51 17.70
N SER A 255 2.81 -2.48 16.79
CA SER A 255 1.63 -2.86 16.01
C SER A 255 1.20 -4.29 16.30
N PRO A 256 -0.12 -4.59 16.21
CA PRO A 256 -0.58 -5.96 16.22
C PRO A 256 -0.17 -6.67 14.92
N THR A 257 0.36 -7.88 15.06
CA THR A 257 0.78 -8.76 13.98
C THR A 257 0.08 -10.11 14.13
N PHE A 258 -0.05 -10.81 13.00
CA PHE A 258 -0.85 -12.02 12.93
C PHE A 258 -0.08 -13.15 12.26
N ARG A 259 -0.14 -14.35 12.86
CA ARG A 259 0.44 -15.58 12.28
C ARG A 259 -0.63 -16.67 12.28
N ALA A 260 -0.90 -17.25 11.12
CA ALA A 260 -1.95 -18.27 10.97
C ALA A 260 -1.44 -19.71 11.16
N GLU A 261 -0.20 -19.86 11.65
CA GLU A 261 0.40 -21.16 11.95
C GLU A 261 -0.44 -21.99 12.92
N ARG A 262 -0.67 -23.26 12.59
CA ARG A 262 -1.41 -24.21 13.45
C ARG A 262 -0.53 -24.77 14.58
N SER A 263 0.04 -23.88 15.38
CA SER A 263 0.95 -24.20 16.47
C SER A 263 0.31 -23.91 17.82
N ASP A 264 -0.29 -24.92 18.45
CA ASP A 264 -0.89 -24.81 19.79
C ASP A 264 0.18 -25.11 20.86
N THR A 265 1.09 -24.15 21.08
CA THR A 265 2.11 -24.23 22.13
C THR A 265 1.87 -23.18 23.20
N THR A 266 2.55 -23.28 24.34
CA THR A 266 2.47 -22.31 25.43
C THR A 266 3.07 -20.93 25.09
N ARG A 267 3.77 -20.80 23.95
CA ARG A 267 4.50 -19.59 23.53
C ARG A 267 3.91 -18.90 22.30
N HIS A 268 3.18 -19.62 21.45
CA HIS A 268 2.63 -19.06 20.20
C HIS A 268 1.26 -18.43 20.40
N LEU A 269 1.04 -17.29 19.75
CA LEU A 269 -0.24 -16.59 19.68
C LEU A 269 -0.52 -16.23 18.23
N SER A 270 -1.76 -16.41 17.77
CA SER A 270 -2.14 -15.99 16.41
C SER A 270 -2.26 -14.49 16.26
N GLU A 271 -2.45 -13.76 17.36
CA GLU A 271 -2.44 -12.29 17.45
C GLU A 271 -1.51 -11.88 18.58
N PHE A 272 -0.48 -11.11 18.26
CA PHE A 272 0.46 -10.56 19.23
C PHE A 272 0.88 -9.15 18.84
N TYR A 273 1.62 -8.48 19.72
CA TYR A 273 2.12 -7.13 19.45
C TYR A 273 3.60 -7.22 19.18
N MET A 274 4.02 -6.75 18.01
CA MET A 274 5.42 -6.69 17.61
C MET A 274 5.93 -5.26 17.78
N LEU A 275 7.11 -5.16 18.40
CA LEU A 275 7.86 -3.91 18.48
C LEU A 275 8.93 -3.98 17.39
N GLU A 276 8.81 -3.12 16.38
CA GLU A 276 9.70 -3.12 15.22
C GLU A 276 10.31 -1.73 15.09
N ALA A 277 11.62 -1.65 14.85
CA ALA A 277 12.34 -0.39 14.68
C ALA A 277 13.31 -0.52 13.52
N GLU A 278 13.42 0.54 12.72
CA GLU A 278 14.24 0.58 11.53
C GLU A 278 15.08 1.86 11.51
N LEU A 279 16.35 1.74 11.11
CA LEU A 279 17.32 2.82 11.07
C LEU A 279 17.93 2.92 9.67
N ALA A 280 17.91 4.11 9.08
CA ALA A 280 18.63 4.42 7.85
C ALA A 280 20.09 4.81 8.14
N PHE A 281 20.97 4.58 7.17
CA PHE A 281 22.41 4.94 7.21
C PHE A 281 23.22 4.25 8.31
N VAL A 282 22.95 2.98 8.55
CA VAL A 282 23.75 2.11 9.42
C VAL A 282 24.55 1.17 8.54
N ASP A 283 25.87 1.10 8.76
CA ASP A 283 26.78 0.25 7.99
C ASP A 283 27.20 -1.01 8.77
N ASP A 284 27.15 -0.97 10.11
CA ASP A 284 27.54 -2.08 10.99
C ASP A 284 26.34 -2.63 11.78
N MET A 285 26.18 -3.96 11.78
CA MET A 285 25.18 -4.65 12.58
C MET A 285 25.35 -4.41 14.09
N ASN A 286 26.57 -4.09 14.54
CA ASN A 286 26.84 -3.73 15.93
C ASN A 286 26.00 -2.55 16.42
N ASP A 287 25.76 -1.55 15.57
CA ASP A 287 24.94 -0.39 15.93
C ASP A 287 23.47 -0.79 16.18
N VAL A 288 22.95 -1.75 15.39
CA VAL A 288 21.59 -2.28 15.57
C VAL A 288 21.50 -3.09 16.87
N MET A 289 22.50 -3.94 17.14
CA MET A 289 22.58 -4.71 18.39
C MET A 289 22.69 -3.79 19.62
N ASP A 290 23.43 -2.68 19.52
CA ASP A 290 23.56 -1.68 20.58
C ASP A 290 22.23 -1.00 20.90
N VAL A 291 21.38 -0.75 19.90
CA VAL A 291 20.02 -0.23 20.10
C VAL A 291 19.16 -1.23 20.87
N VAL A 292 19.19 -2.52 20.49
CA VAL A 292 18.44 -3.57 21.19
C VAL A 292 18.92 -3.72 22.64
N GLU A 293 20.24 -3.77 22.83
CA GLU A 293 20.87 -3.87 24.15
C GLU A 293 20.52 -2.66 25.02
N GLY A 294 20.63 -1.44 24.47
CA GLY A 294 20.29 -0.19 25.15
C GLY A 294 18.82 -0.12 25.54
N MET A 295 17.91 -0.50 24.65
CA MET A 295 16.46 -0.48 24.86
C MET A 295 16.05 -1.41 26.02
N LEU A 296 16.50 -2.66 25.98
CA LEU A 296 16.18 -3.65 26.99
C LEU A 296 16.82 -3.31 28.34
N ARG A 297 18.07 -2.81 28.33
CA ARG A 297 18.75 -2.34 29.54
C ARG A 297 18.02 -1.15 30.17
N HIS A 298 17.62 -0.16 29.38
CA HIS A 298 16.84 0.99 29.86
C HIS A 298 15.54 0.54 30.52
N THR A 299 14.80 -0.34 29.85
CA THR A 299 13.53 -0.89 30.34
C THR A 299 13.73 -1.67 31.63
N ALA A 300 14.77 -2.53 31.72
CA ALA A 300 15.09 -3.29 32.92
C ALA A 300 15.46 -2.39 34.12
N GLN A 301 16.25 -1.32 33.88
CA GLN A 301 16.60 -0.34 34.90
C GLN A 301 15.35 0.39 35.43
N GLU A 302 14.50 0.88 34.53
CA GLU A 302 13.26 1.57 34.89
C GLU A 302 12.30 0.66 35.67
N LEU A 303 12.15 -0.60 35.24
CA LEU A 303 11.33 -1.58 35.94
C LEU A 303 11.86 -1.87 37.35
N ARG A 304 13.17 -2.05 37.52
CA ARG A 304 13.79 -2.33 38.83
C ARG A 304 13.56 -1.21 39.84
N GLU A 305 13.56 0.04 39.40
CA GLU A 305 13.36 1.21 40.27
C GLU A 305 11.88 1.45 40.59
N SER A 306 10.98 1.02 39.70
CA SER A 306 9.55 1.24 39.80
C SER A 306 8.84 0.45 40.89
N ALA A 307 7.69 0.97 41.34
CA ALA A 307 6.83 0.28 42.29
C ALA A 307 6.26 -1.04 41.74
N VAL A 308 5.91 -1.08 40.46
CA VAL A 308 5.36 -2.28 39.79
C VAL A 308 6.41 -3.38 39.72
N GLY A 309 7.67 -3.06 39.43
CA GLY A 309 8.73 -4.04 39.40
C GLY A 309 9.03 -4.65 40.77
N LYS A 310 9.01 -3.83 41.83
CA LYS A 310 9.10 -4.31 43.22
C LYS A 310 7.94 -5.23 43.59
N GLU A 311 6.70 -4.82 43.25
CA GLU A 311 5.51 -5.67 43.45
C GLU A 311 5.60 -7.00 42.68
N LEU A 312 6.23 -7.03 41.51
CA LEU A 312 6.43 -8.24 40.72
C LEU A 312 7.42 -9.21 41.37
N LEU A 313 8.55 -8.68 41.85
CA LEU A 313 9.54 -9.46 42.59
C LEU A 313 8.92 -10.07 43.87
N ASP A 314 8.18 -9.26 44.63
CA ASP A 314 7.48 -9.70 45.84
C ASP A 314 6.37 -10.72 45.53
N GLY A 315 5.62 -10.51 44.44
CA GLY A 315 4.49 -11.36 44.04
C GLY A 315 4.92 -12.76 43.60
N ARG A 316 5.96 -12.85 42.76
CA ARG A 316 6.54 -14.14 42.34
C ARG A 316 7.21 -14.87 43.49
N GLY A 317 7.79 -14.15 44.47
CA GLY A 317 8.39 -14.75 45.65
C GLY A 317 7.42 -15.55 46.51
N ARG A 318 6.15 -15.12 46.60
CA ARG A 318 5.11 -15.77 47.43
C ARG A 318 4.50 -17.01 46.78
N ASP A 319 4.43 -17.08 45.45
CA ASP A 319 3.85 -18.25 44.76
C ASP A 319 4.85 -19.43 44.68
N THR A 320 6.16 -19.20 44.83
CA THR A 320 7.20 -20.24 44.74
C THR A 320 7.61 -20.90 46.06
N GLU A 321 7.03 -20.51 47.21
CA GLU A 321 7.35 -21.16 48.50
C GLU A 321 6.95 -22.65 48.54
N GLU A 322 6.04 -23.12 47.66
CA GLU A 322 5.59 -24.52 47.67
C GLU A 322 6.33 -25.46 46.71
N ASP A 323 7.15 -25.02 45.74
CA ASP A 323 7.75 -25.98 44.78
C ASP A 323 9.15 -25.65 44.19
N THR A 324 9.86 -24.59 44.57
CA THR A 324 11.30 -24.46 44.21
C THR A 324 12.06 -23.47 45.09
N PRO A 325 13.08 -23.89 45.87
CA PRO A 325 13.89 -22.98 46.66
C PRO A 325 14.81 -22.15 45.74
N GLY A 326 14.39 -20.95 45.34
CA GLY A 326 15.25 -20.03 44.57
C GLY A 326 14.57 -19.03 43.63
N GLY A 327 13.25 -19.12 43.41
CA GLY A 327 12.55 -18.31 42.39
C GLY A 327 12.68 -16.79 42.55
N HIS A 328 12.66 -16.28 43.79
CA HIS A 328 12.83 -14.85 44.09
C HIS A 328 14.24 -14.34 43.72
N ASN A 329 15.27 -15.15 43.99
CA ASN A 329 16.65 -14.80 43.65
C ASN A 329 16.89 -14.89 42.14
N LEU A 330 16.24 -15.84 41.45
CA LEU A 330 16.46 -16.07 40.03
C LEU A 330 15.95 -14.90 39.15
N LEU A 331 14.74 -14.38 39.40
CA LEU A 331 14.20 -13.26 38.60
C LEU A 331 15.01 -11.98 38.82
N ALA A 332 15.36 -11.68 40.07
CA ALA A 332 16.21 -10.54 40.41
C ALA A 332 17.62 -10.67 39.80
N GLN A 333 18.21 -11.88 39.83
CA GLN A 333 19.48 -12.17 39.18
C GLN A 333 19.40 -11.95 37.66
N ARG A 334 18.34 -12.42 36.99
CA ARG A 334 18.15 -12.22 35.54
C ARG A 334 18.01 -10.74 35.18
N TRP A 335 17.27 -9.96 35.96
CA TRP A 335 17.22 -8.51 35.78
C TRP A 335 18.59 -7.87 35.97
N GLN A 336 19.37 -8.34 36.95
CA GLN A 336 20.72 -7.86 37.14
C GLN A 336 21.63 -8.23 35.96
N SER A 337 21.49 -9.42 35.37
CA SER A 337 22.22 -9.84 34.16
C SER A 337 21.84 -9.00 32.94
N LEU A 338 20.56 -8.65 32.76
CA LEU A 338 20.11 -7.72 31.71
C LEU A 338 20.74 -6.33 31.86
N ILE A 339 21.00 -5.89 33.10
CA ILE A 339 21.58 -4.57 33.39
C ILE A 339 23.11 -4.59 33.26
N ASN A 340 23.75 -5.70 33.64
CA ASN A 340 25.19 -5.91 33.60
C ASN A 340 25.62 -6.42 32.22
N GLY A 341 25.76 -5.51 31.25
CA GLY A 341 26.47 -5.83 29.99
C GLY A 341 27.94 -5.38 30.02
N PRO A 342 28.73 -5.71 28.98
CA PRO A 342 28.28 -6.10 27.62
C PRO A 342 27.82 -7.55 27.51
N TRP A 343 26.83 -7.81 26.64
CA TRP A 343 26.36 -9.16 26.36
C TRP A 343 27.27 -9.88 25.35
N PRO A 344 27.50 -11.20 25.49
CA PRO A 344 28.29 -11.95 24.53
C PRO A 344 27.66 -11.91 23.14
N ARG A 345 28.50 -11.70 22.11
CA ARG A 345 28.14 -11.75 20.69
C ARG A 345 28.94 -12.87 20.07
N ILE A 346 28.26 -13.90 19.59
CA ILE A 346 28.88 -15.08 18.97
C ILE A 346 28.32 -15.27 17.56
N THR A 347 29.11 -15.83 16.67
CA THR A 347 28.63 -16.24 15.34
C THR A 347 27.89 -17.57 15.42
N TYR A 348 27.03 -17.86 14.45
CA TYR A 348 26.31 -19.13 14.35
C TYR A 348 27.29 -20.31 14.25
N ALA A 349 28.42 -20.13 13.55
CA ALA A 349 29.48 -21.14 13.48
C ALA A 349 30.08 -21.46 14.87
N GLU A 350 30.37 -20.43 15.67
CA GLU A 350 30.84 -20.60 17.05
C GLU A 350 29.77 -21.22 17.94
N ALA A 351 28.50 -20.83 17.78
CA ALA A 351 27.38 -21.41 18.51
C ALA A 351 27.27 -22.93 18.27
N ILE A 352 27.34 -23.37 17.02
CA ILE A 352 27.33 -24.80 16.66
C ILE A 352 28.57 -25.51 17.20
N GLN A 353 29.74 -24.88 17.18
CA GLN A 353 30.95 -25.46 17.77
C GLN A 353 30.80 -25.68 19.28
N HIS A 354 30.27 -24.69 20.01
CA HIS A 354 29.99 -24.82 21.44
C HIS A 354 28.99 -25.96 21.75
N LEU A 355 27.97 -26.13 20.92
CA LEU A 355 27.01 -27.23 21.08
C LEU A 355 27.65 -28.59 20.82
N LYS A 356 28.49 -28.72 19.78
CA LYS A 356 29.24 -29.96 19.48
C LYS A 356 30.26 -30.29 20.57
N ASP A 357 30.95 -29.29 21.10
CA ASP A 357 31.90 -29.45 22.19
C ASP A 357 31.19 -29.93 23.47
N ALA A 358 30.03 -29.35 23.79
CA ALA A 358 29.22 -29.78 24.94
C ALA A 358 28.74 -31.23 24.84
N VAL A 359 28.36 -31.69 23.64
CA VAL A 359 27.99 -33.10 23.40
C VAL A 359 29.22 -34.01 23.53
N THR A 360 30.36 -33.59 22.98
CA THR A 360 31.62 -34.37 23.02
C THR A 360 32.16 -34.49 24.44
N GLN A 361 32.00 -33.45 25.26
CA GLN A 361 32.40 -33.40 26.66
C GLN A 361 31.39 -34.08 27.61
N GLY A 362 30.23 -34.49 27.09
CA GLY A 362 29.17 -35.13 27.87
C GLY A 362 28.41 -34.19 28.81
N GLU A 363 28.49 -32.87 28.60
CA GLU A 363 27.78 -31.88 29.41
C GLU A 363 26.29 -31.80 29.09
N ALA A 364 25.89 -32.13 27.86
CA ALA A 364 24.51 -32.12 27.41
C ALA A 364 24.22 -33.27 26.42
N GLN A 365 23.01 -33.81 26.48
CA GLN A 365 22.47 -34.72 25.48
C GLN A 365 21.28 -34.03 24.81
N PHE A 366 21.44 -33.66 23.54
CA PHE A 366 20.38 -33.05 22.74
C PHE A 366 19.58 -34.12 22.01
N GLY A 367 18.26 -33.93 21.91
CA GLY A 367 17.40 -34.82 21.12
C GLY A 367 17.67 -34.69 19.62
N PHE A 368 18.04 -33.49 19.18
CA PHE A 368 18.43 -33.16 17.81
C PHE A 368 19.92 -32.83 17.75
N ALA A 369 20.64 -33.48 16.84
CA ALA A 369 22.06 -33.23 16.67
C ALA A 369 22.28 -31.82 16.08
N PRO A 370 23.22 -31.02 16.61
CA PRO A 370 23.50 -29.68 16.09
C PRO A 370 24.19 -29.79 14.72
N ALA A 371 23.42 -29.57 13.66
CA ALA A 371 23.90 -29.45 12.29
C ALA A 371 23.92 -27.96 11.88
N PHE A 372 24.85 -27.61 10.98
CA PHE A 372 24.98 -26.23 10.50
C PHE A 372 23.82 -25.82 9.57
N GLU A 373 23.09 -26.78 9.00
CA GLU A 373 22.05 -26.53 7.99
C GLU A 373 20.62 -26.50 8.56
N ASP A 374 20.38 -27.07 9.75
CA ASP A 374 19.04 -27.36 10.29
C ASP A 374 18.48 -26.27 11.25
N GLY A 375 19.15 -25.11 11.34
CA GLY A 375 18.79 -24.05 12.29
C GLY A 375 19.00 -24.45 13.76
N LEU A 376 18.76 -23.52 14.69
CA LEU A 376 18.81 -23.82 16.13
C LEU A 376 17.42 -24.28 16.61
N GLN A 377 17.40 -25.32 17.43
CA GLN A 377 16.19 -25.75 18.14
C GLN A 377 16.13 -25.10 19.52
N THR A 378 14.94 -25.06 20.13
CA THR A 378 14.72 -24.50 21.48
C THR A 378 15.67 -25.08 22.54
N GLU A 379 16.04 -26.36 22.44
CA GLU A 379 16.99 -26.98 23.38
C GLU A 379 18.42 -26.45 23.23
N HIS A 380 18.83 -26.14 21.99
CA HIS A 380 20.14 -25.58 21.67
C HIS A 380 20.21 -24.12 22.11
N GLU A 381 19.17 -23.34 21.81
CA GLU A 381 19.06 -21.93 22.21
C GLU A 381 19.09 -21.76 23.74
N ARG A 382 18.36 -22.63 24.46
CA ARG A 382 18.35 -22.62 25.92
C ARG A 382 19.74 -22.89 26.48
N PHE A 383 20.45 -23.89 25.93
CA PHE A 383 21.80 -24.23 26.37
C PHE A 383 22.78 -23.07 26.16
N LEU A 384 22.72 -22.41 24.99
CA LEU A 384 23.57 -21.26 24.67
C LEU A 384 23.33 -20.10 25.65
N ALA A 385 22.07 -19.77 25.95
CA ALA A 385 21.74 -18.71 26.91
C ALA A 385 22.19 -19.05 28.36
N GLU A 386 22.07 -20.31 28.78
CA GLU A 386 22.48 -20.75 30.12
C GLU A 386 24.01 -20.76 30.29
N LYS A 387 24.74 -21.30 29.30
CA LYS A 387 26.20 -21.52 29.39
C LYS A 387 27.00 -20.33 28.89
N VAL A 388 26.75 -19.89 27.66
CA VAL A 388 27.50 -18.80 27.02
C VAL A 388 27.05 -17.45 27.56
N GLY A 389 25.73 -17.27 27.69
CA GLY A 389 25.13 -16.07 28.29
C GLY A 389 25.27 -15.98 29.81
N GLN A 390 25.78 -17.01 30.50
CA GLN A 390 25.85 -17.11 31.96
C GLN A 390 24.50 -16.81 32.65
N ASN A 391 23.41 -17.39 32.14
CA ASN A 391 22.02 -17.06 32.52
C ASN A 391 21.61 -15.61 32.21
N GLY A 392 22.27 -14.97 31.26
CA GLY A 392 21.95 -13.67 30.68
C GLY A 392 21.71 -13.76 29.17
N PRO A 393 21.46 -12.61 28.51
CA PRO A 393 21.24 -12.57 27.07
C PRO A 393 22.52 -12.87 26.28
N VAL A 394 22.37 -13.52 25.12
CA VAL A 394 23.45 -13.75 24.15
C VAL A 394 22.96 -13.44 22.74
N PHE A 395 23.78 -12.73 21.97
CA PHE A 395 23.53 -12.51 20.54
C PHE A 395 24.18 -13.63 19.75
N VAL A 396 23.39 -14.29 18.89
CA VAL A 396 23.90 -15.18 17.85
C VAL A 396 23.79 -14.46 16.53
N THR A 397 24.88 -14.40 15.77
CA THR A 397 25.02 -13.61 14.53
C THR A 397 25.38 -14.48 13.34
N ASP A 398 25.25 -13.98 12.11
CA ASP A 398 25.72 -14.64 10.88
C ASP A 398 25.10 -16.02 10.61
N TYR A 399 23.77 -16.08 10.52
CA TYR A 399 23.07 -17.33 10.23
C TYR A 399 23.23 -17.74 8.75
N PRO A 400 23.10 -19.04 8.44
CA PRO A 400 23.06 -19.54 7.07
C PRO A 400 21.94 -18.90 6.24
N ARG A 401 22.26 -18.52 4.99
CA ARG A 401 21.33 -17.82 4.07
C ARG A 401 20.06 -18.62 3.76
N ASN A 402 20.14 -19.95 3.72
CA ASN A 402 19.05 -20.85 3.33
C ASN A 402 17.89 -20.94 4.33
N ILE A 403 18.11 -20.55 5.59
CA ILE A 403 17.09 -20.64 6.65
C ILE A 403 16.55 -19.27 7.08
N LYS A 404 16.99 -18.19 6.43
CA LYS A 404 16.61 -16.82 6.77
C LYS A 404 15.90 -16.13 5.59
N PRO A 405 15.02 -15.15 5.86
CA PRO A 405 14.27 -14.42 4.84
C PRO A 405 15.12 -13.70 3.78
N PHE A 406 14.53 -13.49 2.61
CA PHE A 406 15.16 -12.91 1.40
C PHE A 406 15.73 -11.50 1.55
N TYR A 407 15.25 -10.70 2.51
CA TYR A 407 15.61 -9.29 2.66
C TYR A 407 16.92 -9.05 3.43
N MET A 408 17.56 -10.11 3.94
CA MET A 408 18.77 -10.00 4.76
C MET A 408 20.03 -9.85 3.91
N SER A 409 20.88 -8.86 4.23
CA SER A 409 22.17 -8.66 3.55
C SER A 409 23.16 -9.79 3.85
N PRO A 410 24.01 -10.22 2.90
CA PRO A 410 25.14 -11.12 3.16
C PRO A 410 26.10 -10.58 4.23
N SER A 411 26.69 -11.46 5.05
CA SER A 411 27.64 -11.08 6.11
C SER A 411 28.97 -10.52 5.60
N ALA A 412 29.36 -10.88 4.37
CA ALA A 412 30.61 -10.44 3.76
C ALA A 412 30.38 -10.01 2.31
N GLU A 413 31.02 -8.90 1.91
CA GLU A 413 31.02 -8.45 0.52
C GLU A 413 31.75 -9.49 -0.35
N SER A 414 31.01 -10.10 -1.26
CA SER A 414 31.58 -10.95 -2.31
C SER A 414 32.05 -10.02 -3.41
N GLY A 415 33.34 -10.07 -3.78
CA GLY A 415 33.84 -9.30 -4.92
C GLY A 415 33.16 -9.70 -6.23
N PRO A 416 33.18 -8.87 -7.29
CA PRO A 416 32.55 -9.19 -8.55
C PRO A 416 33.10 -10.51 -9.11
N GLY A 417 32.23 -11.53 -9.21
CA GLY A 417 32.56 -12.88 -9.71
C GLY A 417 32.85 -13.95 -8.64
N GLN A 418 32.68 -13.66 -7.35
CA GLN A 418 32.79 -14.66 -6.28
C GLN A 418 31.41 -15.23 -5.87
N GLN A 419 31.41 -16.48 -5.40
CA GLN A 419 30.20 -17.09 -4.83
C GLN A 419 29.67 -16.25 -3.67
N PRO A 420 28.34 -16.03 -3.57
CA PRO A 420 27.76 -15.28 -2.48
C PRO A 420 28.11 -15.90 -1.13
N ALA A 421 28.30 -15.05 -0.12
CA ALA A 421 28.62 -15.51 1.23
C ALA A 421 27.57 -16.53 1.73
N PRO A 422 27.99 -17.61 2.41
CA PRO A 422 27.07 -18.64 2.90
C PRO A 422 26.18 -18.16 4.06
N THR A 423 26.49 -17.01 4.65
CA THR A 423 25.80 -16.44 5.80
C THR A 423 25.26 -15.04 5.52
N VAL A 424 24.22 -14.66 6.27
CA VAL A 424 23.59 -13.33 6.23
C VAL A 424 23.82 -12.57 7.53
N ALA A 425 24.00 -11.25 7.43
CA ALA A 425 24.16 -10.31 8.51
C ALA A 425 22.85 -10.14 9.29
N CYS A 426 22.53 -11.13 10.11
CA CYS A 426 21.41 -11.11 11.03
C CYS A 426 21.85 -11.47 12.45
N PHE A 427 20.99 -11.14 13.42
CA PHE A 427 21.17 -11.52 14.80
C PHE A 427 19.85 -12.02 15.40
N ASP A 428 19.97 -13.02 16.27
CA ASP A 428 18.92 -13.45 17.17
C ASP A 428 19.41 -13.24 18.61
N LEU A 429 18.62 -12.54 19.43
CA LEU A 429 18.88 -12.34 20.85
C LEU A 429 18.22 -13.46 21.65
N LEU A 430 19.05 -14.35 22.19
CA LEU A 430 18.59 -15.47 23.00
C LEU A 430 18.63 -15.10 24.48
N VAL A 431 17.54 -15.36 25.19
CA VAL A 431 17.44 -15.23 26.64
C VAL A 431 17.06 -16.55 27.30
N PRO A 432 17.47 -16.79 28.55
CA PRO A 432 17.14 -18.05 29.24
C PRO A 432 15.62 -18.29 29.32
N GLU A 433 15.22 -19.56 29.19
CA GLU A 433 13.83 -20.07 29.16
C GLU A 433 12.97 -19.63 27.97
N VAL A 434 12.93 -18.34 27.64
CA VAL A 434 12.11 -17.81 26.53
C VAL A 434 12.72 -18.16 25.18
N CYS A 435 14.05 -18.27 25.14
CA CYS A 435 14.88 -18.45 23.94
C CYS A 435 14.91 -17.16 23.10
N GLU A 436 14.50 -17.18 21.84
CA GLU A 436 14.47 -15.97 21.00
C GLU A 436 13.57 -14.87 21.61
N LEU A 437 14.14 -13.71 21.90
CA LEU A 437 13.43 -12.52 22.39
C LEU A 437 13.32 -11.43 21.31
N ALA A 438 14.34 -11.26 20.48
CA ALA A 438 14.39 -10.28 19.41
C ALA A 438 15.23 -10.81 18.25
N GLY A 439 14.73 -10.65 17.03
CA GLY A 439 15.47 -10.92 15.79
C GLY A 439 15.65 -9.63 15.00
N GLY A 440 16.76 -9.51 14.28
CA GLY A 440 17.03 -8.36 13.42
C GLY A 440 18.09 -8.67 12.38
N SER A 441 18.21 -7.81 11.38
CA SER A 441 19.22 -7.96 10.33
C SER A 441 19.62 -6.64 9.71
N MET A 442 20.78 -6.64 9.05
CA MET A 442 21.06 -5.67 8.01
C MET A 442 20.20 -5.98 6.80
N ARG A 443 19.70 -4.94 6.14
CA ARG A 443 18.82 -5.08 4.95
C ARG A 443 19.66 -5.07 3.68
N GLU A 444 19.30 -5.92 2.73
CA GLU A 444 19.96 -5.91 1.41
C GLU A 444 19.54 -4.63 0.65
N HIS A 445 20.51 -3.74 0.47
CA HIS A 445 20.29 -2.43 -0.17
C HIS A 445 20.65 -2.46 -1.66
N ARG A 446 21.35 -3.49 -2.14
CA ARG A 446 21.75 -3.62 -3.55
C ARG A 446 20.63 -4.31 -4.33
N LEU A 447 20.11 -3.60 -5.32
CA LEU A 447 18.97 -4.05 -6.12
C LEU A 447 19.22 -5.39 -6.83
N PRO A 448 20.36 -5.64 -7.52
CA PRO A 448 20.57 -6.90 -8.24
C PRO A 448 20.56 -8.13 -7.32
N GLU A 449 21.24 -8.05 -6.17
CA GLU A 449 21.34 -9.10 -5.17
C GLU A 449 20.01 -9.36 -4.47
N LEU A 450 19.25 -8.31 -4.19
CA LEU A 450 17.90 -8.42 -3.63
C LEU A 450 16.95 -9.14 -4.60
N LEU A 451 16.96 -8.76 -5.88
CA LEU A 451 16.14 -9.41 -6.91
C LEU A 451 16.49 -10.89 -7.06
N GLN A 452 17.78 -11.22 -7.05
CA GLN A 452 18.24 -12.61 -7.06
C GLN A 452 17.74 -13.37 -5.82
N SER A 453 17.79 -12.77 -4.63
CA SER A 453 17.29 -13.43 -3.42
C SER A 453 15.77 -13.63 -3.42
N MET A 454 15.01 -12.68 -3.99
CA MET A 454 13.57 -12.82 -4.18
C MET A 454 13.21 -13.96 -5.15
N GLU A 455 14.02 -14.18 -6.17
CA GLU A 455 13.87 -15.31 -7.10
C GLU A 455 14.20 -16.66 -6.43
N GLU A 456 15.28 -16.73 -5.64
CA GLU A 456 15.65 -17.92 -4.87
C GLU A 456 14.56 -18.34 -3.87
N HIS A 457 13.86 -17.38 -3.26
CA HIS A 457 12.77 -17.63 -2.32
C HIS A 457 11.39 -17.81 -3.00
N GLY A 458 11.33 -17.81 -4.34
CA GLY A 458 10.09 -18.01 -5.08
C GLY A 458 9.07 -16.88 -4.94
N LEU A 459 9.49 -15.71 -4.43
CA LEU A 459 8.66 -14.51 -4.31
C LEU A 459 8.47 -13.82 -5.67
N ARG A 460 9.43 -14.00 -6.56
CA ARG A 460 9.19 -13.90 -8.00
C ARG A 460 8.81 -15.28 -8.50
N ARG A 461 7.63 -15.38 -9.13
CA ARG A 461 7.34 -16.52 -10.00
C ARG A 461 8.50 -16.63 -10.98
N SER A 462 9.18 -17.77 -11.01
CA SER A 462 9.95 -18.15 -12.18
C SER A 462 8.98 -18.13 -13.34
N VAL A 463 9.07 -17.03 -14.07
CA VAL A 463 8.78 -16.97 -15.48
C VAL A 463 9.39 -18.24 -16.08
N PRO A 464 8.58 -19.19 -16.59
CA PRO A 464 9.11 -20.40 -17.20
C PRO A 464 10.18 -19.98 -18.20
N ALA A 465 11.25 -20.76 -18.42
CA ALA A 465 12.24 -20.44 -19.46
C ALA A 465 11.64 -20.41 -20.90
N ASP A 466 10.31 -20.59 -21.03
CA ASP A 466 9.47 -20.43 -22.22
C ASP A 466 8.20 -19.57 -21.95
N GLY A 467 8.20 -18.73 -20.92
CA GLY A 467 7.26 -17.61 -20.72
C GLY A 467 8.09 -16.39 -20.36
N GLU A 468 7.58 -15.17 -20.46
CA GLU A 468 8.41 -13.98 -20.27
C GLU A 468 8.01 -13.14 -19.05
N PRO A 469 8.89 -12.24 -18.56
CA PRO A 469 8.70 -11.52 -17.30
C PRO A 469 7.64 -10.43 -17.40
N GLU A 470 6.88 -10.27 -16.33
CA GLU A 470 6.12 -9.05 -16.06
C GLU A 470 7.13 -7.92 -15.88
N THR A 471 7.23 -7.05 -16.89
CA THR A 471 8.16 -5.92 -16.92
C THR A 471 7.78 -4.88 -15.88
N GLU A 472 8.69 -4.62 -14.94
CA GLU A 472 8.72 -3.41 -14.11
C GLU A 472 8.81 -2.17 -14.99
N ASP A 473 7.97 -1.17 -14.68
CA ASP A 473 7.84 0.12 -15.35
C ASP A 473 9.15 0.95 -15.29
N GLY A 474 10.03 0.75 -16.27
CA GLY A 474 11.10 1.65 -16.68
C GLY A 474 10.67 2.63 -17.80
N PRO A 475 11.46 3.66 -18.13
CA PRO A 475 10.96 4.90 -18.73
C PRO A 475 10.38 4.66 -20.13
N LEU A 476 9.07 4.94 -20.27
CA LEU A 476 8.36 5.08 -21.55
C LEU A 476 8.73 3.98 -22.57
N GLN A 477 8.29 2.75 -22.29
CA GLN A 477 8.21 1.68 -23.28
C GLN A 477 7.59 2.24 -24.57
N CYS A 478 8.35 2.23 -25.67
CA CYS A 478 7.88 2.69 -26.97
C CYS A 478 6.59 1.94 -27.31
N TYR A 479 5.49 2.66 -27.54
CA TYR A 479 4.18 2.13 -27.89
C TYR A 479 4.19 1.09 -29.04
N GLU A 480 5.24 1.12 -29.88
CA GLU A 480 5.42 0.21 -31.00
C GLU A 480 6.29 -1.02 -30.68
N SER A 481 6.99 -1.07 -29.54
CA SER A 481 7.63 -2.30 -29.08
C SER A 481 6.63 -3.18 -28.36
N LEU A 482 6.38 -4.35 -28.95
CA LEU A 482 5.62 -5.45 -28.38
C LEU A 482 6.12 -5.78 -26.96
N PRO A 483 5.23 -5.95 -25.97
CA PRO A 483 5.47 -6.89 -24.90
C PRO A 483 5.57 -8.27 -25.55
N SER A 484 6.64 -8.98 -25.31
CA SER A 484 7.00 -10.16 -26.10
C SER A 484 6.08 -11.38 -25.80
N ASN A 485 5.22 -11.27 -24.77
CA ASN A 485 4.14 -12.21 -24.41
C ASN A 485 2.79 -11.98 -25.14
N PHE A 486 2.63 -10.96 -25.99
CA PHE A 486 1.33 -10.65 -26.60
C PHE A 486 1.22 -11.19 -28.04
N SER A 487 0.27 -12.08 -28.30
CA SER A 487 0.04 -12.62 -29.65
C SER A 487 -0.15 -11.49 -30.68
N LEU A 488 0.63 -11.52 -31.76
CA LEU A 488 0.53 -10.59 -32.90
C LEU A 488 -0.93 -10.43 -33.35
N THR A 489 -1.69 -11.52 -33.39
CA THR A 489 -3.10 -11.53 -33.79
C THR A 489 -4.00 -10.77 -32.84
N ALA A 490 -3.77 -10.85 -31.53
CA ALA A 490 -4.52 -10.09 -30.53
C ALA A 490 -4.21 -8.59 -30.64
N ASN A 491 -2.96 -8.22 -30.94
CA ASN A 491 -2.56 -6.82 -31.12
C ASN A 491 -3.18 -6.22 -32.38
N MET A 492 -3.18 -6.99 -33.47
CA MET A 492 -3.85 -6.62 -34.71
C MET A 492 -5.35 -6.40 -34.48
N MET A 493 -6.01 -7.26 -33.68
CA MET A 493 -7.42 -7.10 -33.33
C MET A 493 -7.67 -5.91 -32.39
N ALA A 494 -6.81 -5.68 -31.39
CA ALA A 494 -6.92 -4.55 -30.48
C ALA A 494 -6.71 -3.20 -31.20
N GLY A 495 -5.70 -3.12 -32.07
CA GLY A 495 -5.46 -1.97 -32.94
C GLY A 495 -6.59 -1.72 -33.93
N ALA A 496 -7.12 -2.80 -34.56
CA ALA A 496 -8.27 -2.69 -35.45
C ALA A 496 -9.52 -2.20 -34.70
N PHE A 497 -9.76 -2.68 -33.48
CA PHE A 497 -10.88 -2.22 -32.63
C PHE A 497 -10.72 -0.75 -32.26
N ALA A 498 -9.53 -0.32 -31.85
CA ALA A 498 -9.24 1.07 -31.51
C ALA A 498 -9.47 2.01 -32.70
N GLY A 499 -8.93 1.67 -33.87
CA GLY A 499 -9.13 2.45 -35.09
C GLY A 499 -10.59 2.49 -35.57
N ILE A 500 -11.34 1.39 -35.44
CA ILE A 500 -12.77 1.36 -35.77
C ILE A 500 -13.58 2.21 -34.78
N ALA A 501 -13.29 2.13 -33.49
CA ALA A 501 -13.96 2.91 -32.45
C ALA A 501 -13.71 4.41 -32.63
N GLU A 502 -12.45 4.81 -32.85
CA GLU A 502 -12.04 6.17 -33.16
C GLU A 502 -12.83 6.72 -34.35
N HIS A 503 -12.73 6.04 -35.51
CA HIS A 503 -13.36 6.51 -36.74
C HIS A 503 -14.89 6.52 -36.65
N SER A 504 -15.51 5.67 -35.83
CA SER A 504 -16.97 5.62 -35.65
C SER A 504 -17.49 6.78 -34.81
N VAL A 505 -16.77 7.14 -33.74
CA VAL A 505 -17.15 8.22 -32.83
C VAL A 505 -16.83 9.59 -33.45
N MET A 506 -15.70 9.71 -34.14
CA MET A 506 -15.24 10.99 -34.71
C MET A 506 -15.83 11.30 -36.09
N TYR A 507 -16.54 10.35 -36.72
CA TYR A 507 -17.07 10.51 -38.07
C TYR A 507 -17.90 11.79 -38.32
N PRO A 508 -18.82 12.20 -37.42
CA PRO A 508 -19.61 13.43 -37.62
C PRO A 508 -18.77 14.70 -37.60
N ILE A 509 -17.70 14.69 -36.80
CA ILE A 509 -16.77 15.81 -36.61
C ILE A 509 -15.79 15.88 -37.81
N ASP A 510 -15.37 14.71 -38.32
CA ASP A 510 -14.59 14.58 -39.56
C ASP A 510 -15.34 15.12 -40.78
N LEU A 511 -16.62 14.77 -40.94
CA LEU A 511 -17.45 15.26 -42.04
C LEU A 511 -17.53 16.79 -42.03
N LEU A 512 -17.61 17.37 -40.84
CA LEU A 512 -17.65 18.81 -40.65
C LEU A 512 -16.31 19.47 -41.00
N LYS A 513 -15.18 18.89 -40.55
CA LYS A 513 -13.83 19.34 -40.96
C LYS A 513 -13.71 19.37 -42.48
N THR A 514 -14.02 18.25 -43.14
CA THR A 514 -13.94 18.10 -44.59
C THR A 514 -14.73 19.21 -45.30
N ARG A 515 -15.98 19.45 -44.91
CA ARG A 515 -16.85 20.48 -45.54
C ARG A 515 -16.36 21.90 -45.32
N MET A 516 -15.75 22.20 -44.17
CA MET A 516 -15.20 23.52 -43.88
C MET A 516 -13.88 23.80 -44.61
N GLN A 517 -13.13 22.76 -45.00
CA GLN A 517 -11.85 22.86 -45.70
C GLN A 517 -11.98 22.84 -47.24
N VAL A 518 -13.16 22.55 -47.80
CA VAL A 518 -13.38 22.67 -49.26
C VAL A 518 -13.26 24.13 -49.69
N VAL A 519 -12.53 24.36 -50.78
CA VAL A 519 -12.13 25.70 -51.24
C VAL A 519 -13.31 26.54 -51.77
N ASN A 520 -14.49 25.96 -52.03
CA ASN A 520 -15.71 26.69 -52.42
C ASN A 520 -16.92 26.27 -51.55
N PRO A 521 -17.21 26.93 -50.42
CA PRO A 521 -18.51 26.79 -49.78
C PRO A 521 -19.57 27.44 -50.67
N SER A 522 -20.68 26.73 -50.92
CA SER A 522 -21.88 27.33 -51.51
C SER A 522 -22.23 28.65 -50.78
N PRO A 523 -22.71 29.70 -51.48
CA PRO A 523 -23.02 31.01 -50.87
C PRO A 523 -24.05 30.96 -49.71
N THR A 524 -24.75 29.84 -49.52
CA THR A 524 -25.66 29.58 -48.40
C THR A 524 -24.99 29.00 -47.13
N ALA A 525 -23.70 28.66 -47.18
CA ALA A 525 -23.02 27.90 -46.13
C ALA A 525 -21.79 28.63 -45.57
N VAL A 526 -21.99 29.85 -45.04
CA VAL A 526 -20.98 30.49 -44.18
C VAL A 526 -21.15 29.93 -42.77
N TYR A 527 -20.48 28.83 -42.48
CA TYR A 527 -20.48 28.24 -41.14
C TYR A 527 -19.60 29.08 -40.20
N THR A 528 -20.23 29.81 -39.28
CA THR A 528 -19.54 30.64 -38.28
C THR A 528 -18.92 29.84 -37.13
N GLY A 529 -19.28 28.55 -36.96
CA GLY A 529 -18.75 27.67 -35.91
C GLY A 529 -19.19 26.21 -36.03
N VAL A 530 -18.48 25.33 -35.30
CA VAL A 530 -18.63 23.85 -35.34
C VAL A 530 -20.04 23.39 -34.93
N SER A 531 -20.58 23.96 -33.85
CA SER A 531 -21.92 23.65 -33.35
C SER A 531 -23.04 24.11 -34.30
N ASN A 532 -22.93 25.34 -34.83
CA ASN A 532 -23.88 25.90 -35.78
C ASN A 532 -23.92 25.09 -37.09
N ALA A 533 -22.76 24.63 -37.55
CA ALA A 533 -22.65 23.79 -38.73
C ALA A 533 -23.29 22.40 -38.52
N MET A 534 -23.07 21.77 -37.37
CA MET A 534 -23.66 20.47 -37.04
C MET A 534 -25.19 20.54 -36.98
N VAL A 535 -25.74 21.59 -36.37
CA VAL A 535 -27.20 21.83 -36.31
C VAL A 535 -27.77 22.09 -37.71
N THR A 536 -27.08 22.89 -38.53
CA THR A 536 -27.52 23.22 -39.90
C THR A 536 -27.53 21.98 -40.80
N ILE A 537 -26.48 21.14 -40.75
CA ILE A 537 -26.41 19.88 -41.53
C ILE A 537 -27.51 18.92 -41.10
N THR A 538 -27.72 18.76 -39.79
CA THR A 538 -28.76 17.86 -39.25
C THR A 538 -30.17 18.32 -39.68
N ARG A 539 -30.42 19.64 -39.73
CA ARG A 539 -31.71 20.22 -40.09
C ARG A 539 -31.98 20.22 -41.60
N VAL A 540 -30.95 20.38 -42.43
CA VAL A 540 -31.09 20.49 -43.90
C VAL A 540 -30.97 19.12 -44.59
N GLU A 541 -30.06 18.27 -44.14
CA GLU A 541 -29.71 17.00 -44.81
C GLU A 541 -30.10 15.75 -44.01
N GLY A 542 -30.56 15.92 -42.77
CA GLY A 542 -30.99 14.84 -41.88
C GLY A 542 -29.85 14.21 -41.07
N PHE A 543 -30.21 13.69 -39.89
CA PHE A 543 -29.26 13.12 -38.91
C PHE A 543 -28.42 11.95 -39.45
N ARG A 544 -28.98 11.11 -40.32
CA ARG A 544 -28.27 9.96 -40.90
C ARG A 544 -27.15 10.35 -41.86
N THR A 545 -27.17 11.57 -42.37
CA THR A 545 -26.13 12.08 -43.28
C THR A 545 -24.80 12.29 -42.56
N LEU A 546 -24.82 12.46 -41.22
CA LEU A 546 -23.61 12.59 -40.41
C LEU A 546 -22.72 11.36 -40.44
N TRP A 547 -23.27 10.16 -40.69
CA TRP A 547 -22.53 8.88 -40.77
C TRP A 547 -22.35 8.33 -42.20
N ARG A 548 -22.67 9.14 -43.20
CA ARG A 548 -22.65 8.72 -44.60
C ARG A 548 -21.21 8.55 -45.10
N GLY A 549 -20.83 7.28 -45.31
CA GLY A 549 -19.49 6.87 -45.75
C GLY A 549 -18.66 6.19 -44.65
N LEU A 550 -19.19 6.05 -43.43
CA LEU A 550 -18.51 5.36 -42.32
C LEU A 550 -18.14 3.92 -42.69
N SER A 551 -19.01 3.21 -43.40
CA SER A 551 -18.76 1.83 -43.80
C SER A 551 -17.53 1.65 -44.69
N SER A 552 -17.15 2.67 -45.47
CA SER A 552 -15.91 2.66 -46.27
C SER A 552 -14.68 2.65 -45.36
N VAL A 553 -14.70 3.48 -44.32
CA VAL A 553 -13.58 3.65 -43.39
C VAL A 553 -13.42 2.43 -42.50
N VAL A 554 -14.52 1.86 -42.01
CA VAL A 554 -14.50 0.62 -41.20
C VAL A 554 -13.96 -0.57 -42.01
N LEU A 555 -14.33 -0.67 -43.30
CA LEU A 555 -13.82 -1.71 -44.20
C LEU A 555 -12.30 -1.59 -44.46
N GLY A 556 -11.77 -0.36 -44.50
CA GLY A 556 -10.34 -0.11 -44.71
C GLY A 556 -9.48 -0.18 -43.43
N ALA A 557 -10.03 0.25 -42.29
CA ALA A 557 -9.27 0.41 -41.05
C ALA A 557 -8.73 -0.93 -40.50
N GLY A 558 -9.53 -2.00 -40.49
CA GLY A 558 -9.09 -3.30 -39.96
C GLY A 558 -7.85 -3.87 -40.68
N PRO A 559 -7.91 -4.06 -42.02
CA PRO A 559 -6.76 -4.54 -42.80
C PRO A 559 -5.53 -3.62 -42.75
N ALA A 560 -5.74 -2.30 -42.70
CA ALA A 560 -4.64 -1.34 -42.63
C ALA A 560 -3.82 -1.50 -41.33
N HIS A 561 -4.48 -1.61 -40.18
CA HIS A 561 -3.81 -1.83 -38.89
C HIS A 561 -3.11 -3.19 -38.82
N ALA A 562 -3.69 -4.23 -39.42
CA ALA A 562 -3.05 -5.54 -39.55
C ALA A 562 -1.71 -5.46 -40.30
N VAL A 563 -1.69 -4.74 -41.41
CA VAL A 563 -0.46 -4.55 -42.22
C VAL A 563 0.53 -3.60 -41.56
N TYR A 564 0.06 -2.61 -40.80
CA TYR A 564 0.91 -1.73 -40.00
C TYR A 564 1.82 -2.54 -39.07
N PHE A 565 1.22 -3.36 -38.19
CA PHE A 565 1.99 -4.15 -37.22
C PHE A 565 2.88 -5.20 -37.90
N ALA A 566 2.38 -5.89 -38.93
CA ALA A 566 3.18 -6.87 -39.68
C ALA A 566 4.40 -6.23 -40.37
N SER A 567 4.23 -5.03 -40.94
CA SER A 567 5.33 -4.30 -41.60
C SER A 567 6.32 -3.75 -40.58
N TYR A 568 5.82 -3.26 -39.45
CA TYR A 568 6.65 -2.78 -38.35
C TYR A 568 7.58 -3.89 -37.84
N GLU A 569 7.03 -5.07 -37.58
CA GLU A 569 7.78 -6.22 -37.08
C GLU A 569 8.78 -6.76 -38.12
N ALA A 570 8.37 -6.88 -39.39
CA ALA A 570 9.25 -7.34 -40.46
C ALA A 570 10.47 -6.41 -40.66
N VAL A 571 10.26 -5.09 -40.60
CA VAL A 571 11.34 -4.10 -40.77
C VAL A 571 12.22 -4.03 -39.52
N LYS A 572 11.63 -4.15 -38.34
CA LYS A 572 12.36 -4.23 -37.07
C LYS A 572 13.27 -5.47 -37.02
N HIS A 573 12.78 -6.62 -37.51
CA HIS A 573 13.55 -7.86 -37.62
C HIS A 573 14.67 -7.75 -38.67
N ALA A 574 14.43 -7.09 -39.80
CA ALA A 574 15.42 -6.91 -40.87
C ALA A 574 16.54 -5.92 -40.50
N LEU A 575 16.30 -4.99 -39.57
CA LEU A 575 17.27 -3.98 -39.11
C LEU A 575 18.15 -4.46 -37.94
N GLY A 576 18.13 -5.75 -37.60
CA GLY A 576 19.02 -6.35 -36.60
C GLY A 576 18.59 -6.16 -35.13
N GLY A 577 17.34 -5.79 -34.88
CA GLY A 577 16.83 -5.52 -33.53
C GLY A 577 16.76 -6.71 -32.55
N ASN A 578 17.20 -7.90 -32.96
CA ASN A 578 17.17 -9.14 -32.15
C ASN A 578 18.56 -9.78 -31.93
N GLU A 579 19.66 -9.17 -32.40
CA GLU A 579 21.03 -9.74 -32.27
C GLU A 579 21.94 -9.01 -31.27
N GLY A 580 21.40 -8.06 -30.49
CA GLY A 580 22.14 -7.37 -29.41
C GLY A 580 21.35 -7.38 -28.10
N GLY A 581 22.03 -7.62 -26.98
CA GLY A 581 21.44 -7.65 -25.64
C GLY A 581 20.62 -6.40 -25.31
N HIS A 582 19.67 -6.59 -24.40
CA HIS A 582 18.57 -5.70 -23.99
C HIS A 582 18.93 -4.30 -23.41
N GLU A 583 20.05 -3.68 -23.82
CA GLU A 583 20.47 -2.36 -23.33
C GLU A 583 20.70 -1.27 -24.40
N GLU A 584 20.65 -1.57 -25.70
CA GLU A 584 20.76 -0.52 -26.73
C GLU A 584 19.42 -0.27 -27.44
N HIS A 585 18.67 0.73 -26.96
CA HIS A 585 17.60 1.32 -27.74
C HIS A 585 18.18 1.90 -29.04
N HIS A 586 17.81 1.33 -30.20
CA HIS A 586 18.06 1.96 -31.51
C HIS A 586 16.85 2.81 -31.93
N PRO A 587 16.76 4.10 -31.52
CA PRO A 587 15.65 4.98 -31.89
C PRO A 587 15.53 5.13 -33.42
N LEU A 588 16.63 4.96 -34.15
CA LEU A 588 16.65 4.97 -35.61
C LEU A 588 15.98 3.73 -36.23
N ALA A 589 16.13 2.55 -35.63
CA ALA A 589 15.51 1.32 -36.11
C ALA A 589 14.00 1.32 -35.83
N ALA A 590 13.58 1.81 -34.66
CA ALA A 590 12.17 2.02 -34.34
C ALA A 590 11.53 3.08 -35.25
N ALA A 591 12.19 4.23 -35.46
CA ALA A 591 11.70 5.27 -36.35
C ALA A 591 11.61 4.81 -37.83
N ALA A 592 12.60 4.04 -38.32
CA ALA A 592 12.57 3.46 -39.66
C ALA A 592 11.45 2.42 -39.82
N SER A 593 11.21 1.61 -38.79
CA SER A 593 10.14 0.59 -38.76
C SER A 593 8.75 1.24 -38.70
N GLY A 594 8.56 2.26 -37.87
CA GLY A 594 7.32 3.04 -37.78
C GLY A 594 7.02 3.79 -39.08
N ALA A 595 8.05 4.37 -39.72
CA ALA A 595 7.90 5.02 -41.03
C ALA A 595 7.50 4.02 -42.12
N ALA A 596 8.14 2.84 -42.18
CA ALA A 596 7.81 1.81 -43.15
C ALA A 596 6.39 1.23 -42.94
N ALA A 597 6.00 1.01 -41.68
CA ALA A 597 4.65 0.56 -41.30
C ALA A 597 3.57 1.58 -41.66
N THR A 598 3.84 2.86 -41.46
CA THR A 598 2.93 3.95 -41.86
C THR A 598 2.75 3.97 -43.37
N ILE A 599 3.83 3.79 -44.15
CA ILE A 599 3.78 3.77 -45.62
C ILE A 599 2.90 2.62 -46.13
N THR A 600 3.10 1.39 -45.65
CA THR A 600 2.33 0.23 -46.10
C THR A 600 0.88 0.25 -45.62
N SER A 601 0.61 0.72 -44.40
CA SER A 601 -0.75 0.90 -43.88
C SER A 601 -1.52 1.97 -44.67
N ASP A 602 -0.90 3.13 -44.91
CA ASP A 602 -1.51 4.22 -45.70
C ASP A 602 -1.80 3.79 -47.14
N ALA A 603 -1.00 2.88 -47.72
CA ALA A 603 -1.25 2.34 -49.06
C ALA A 603 -2.58 1.55 -49.14
N LEU A 604 -2.96 0.87 -48.06
CA LEU A 604 -4.24 0.16 -47.98
C LEU A 604 -5.39 1.08 -47.60
N MET A 605 -5.15 2.06 -46.72
CA MET A 605 -6.20 2.95 -46.24
C MET A 605 -6.58 4.04 -47.25
N ASN A 606 -5.64 4.49 -48.09
CA ASN A 606 -5.85 5.65 -48.98
C ASN A 606 -7.05 5.51 -49.95
N PRO A 607 -7.33 4.36 -50.60
CA PRO A 607 -8.53 4.20 -51.43
C PRO A 607 -9.84 4.41 -50.65
N PHE A 608 -9.90 3.92 -49.41
CA PHE A 608 -11.10 3.93 -48.57
C PHE A 608 -11.32 5.28 -47.87
N ASP A 609 -10.26 5.88 -47.33
CA ASP A 609 -10.31 7.12 -46.55
C ASP A 609 -10.12 8.39 -47.40
N ALA A 610 -9.17 8.41 -48.34
CA ALA A 610 -8.86 9.62 -49.11
C ALA A 610 -9.74 9.81 -50.35
N VAL A 611 -10.24 8.73 -50.96
CA VAL A 611 -10.98 8.80 -52.24
C VAL A 611 -12.47 8.55 -52.04
N ILE A 612 -12.85 7.41 -51.48
CA ILE A 612 -14.27 7.04 -51.37
C ILE A 612 -14.98 7.87 -50.28
N LYS A 613 -14.41 7.96 -49.06
CA LYS A 613 -14.98 8.77 -47.96
C LYS A 613 -15.11 10.24 -48.38
N GLN A 614 -14.04 10.85 -48.90
CA GLN A 614 -14.05 12.27 -49.30
C GLN A 614 -15.14 12.58 -50.34
N ARG A 615 -15.28 11.75 -51.40
CA ARG A 615 -16.31 11.96 -52.43
C ARG A 615 -17.74 11.71 -51.93
N MET A 616 -17.92 10.87 -50.92
CA MET A 616 -19.22 10.63 -50.30
C MET A 616 -19.66 11.73 -49.32
N GLN A 617 -18.70 12.42 -48.68
CA GLN A 617 -18.94 13.46 -47.67
C GLN A 617 -19.26 14.85 -48.25
N LEU A 618 -19.00 15.06 -49.54
CA LEU A 618 -19.30 16.32 -50.24
C LEU A 618 -20.80 16.59 -50.37
N GLN A 619 -21.16 17.86 -50.28
CA GLN A 619 -22.54 18.33 -50.37
C GLN A 619 -23.10 18.11 -51.80
N GLY A 620 -24.26 17.45 -51.92
CA GLY A 620 -24.87 17.11 -53.22
C GLY A 620 -24.32 15.85 -53.89
N SER A 621 -23.60 15.02 -53.15
CA SER A 621 -22.99 13.77 -53.64
C SER A 621 -24.01 12.81 -54.30
N VAL A 622 -23.77 12.49 -55.59
CA VAL A 622 -24.60 11.62 -56.44
C VAL A 622 -24.55 10.15 -56.00
N TYR A 623 -23.55 9.78 -55.19
CA TYR A 623 -23.26 8.40 -54.81
C TYR A 623 -24.09 7.94 -53.61
N LYS A 624 -24.97 6.94 -53.80
CA LYS A 624 -25.85 6.42 -52.74
C LYS A 624 -25.20 5.33 -51.88
N SER A 625 -24.14 4.67 -52.35
CA SER A 625 -23.45 3.60 -51.62
C SER A 625 -21.95 3.55 -51.93
N VAL A 626 -21.17 3.00 -50.99
CA VAL A 626 -19.71 2.81 -51.08
C VAL A 626 -19.32 2.00 -52.34
N PRO A 627 -19.95 0.84 -52.65
CA PRO A 627 -19.58 0.07 -53.84
C PRO A 627 -19.96 0.76 -55.15
N HIS A 628 -21.04 1.55 -55.16
CA HIS A 628 -21.44 2.35 -56.32
C HIS A 628 -20.43 3.47 -56.59
N CYS A 629 -19.95 4.15 -55.53
CA CYS A 629 -18.89 5.14 -55.65
C CYS A 629 -17.59 4.53 -56.17
N ALA A 630 -17.15 3.40 -55.60
CA ALA A 630 -15.92 2.73 -56.01
C ALA A 630 -15.99 2.25 -57.48
N ARG A 631 -17.11 1.67 -57.89
CA ARG A 631 -17.33 1.20 -59.26
C ARG A 631 -17.32 2.33 -60.29
N GLU A 632 -17.95 3.46 -59.97
CA GLU A 632 -18.00 4.60 -60.88
C GLU A 632 -16.62 5.24 -61.04
N VAL A 633 -15.90 5.48 -59.92
CA VAL A 633 -14.53 6.03 -59.94
C VAL A 633 -13.58 5.14 -60.74
N PHE A 634 -13.67 3.82 -60.55
CA PHE A 634 -12.87 2.87 -61.31
C PHE A 634 -13.18 2.93 -62.82
N ARG A 635 -14.44 3.16 -63.20
CA ARG A 635 -14.88 3.22 -64.60
C ARG A 635 -14.54 4.55 -65.27
N THR A 636 -14.58 5.66 -64.55
CA THR A 636 -14.40 7.01 -65.12
C THR A 636 -12.96 7.51 -65.07
N GLU A 637 -12.21 7.17 -64.01
CA GLU A 637 -10.88 7.74 -63.75
C GLU A 637 -9.77 6.67 -63.62
N GLY A 638 -10.14 5.38 -63.58
CA GLY A 638 -9.19 4.26 -63.51
C GLY A 638 -8.56 4.04 -62.13
N ILE A 639 -7.59 3.11 -62.08
CA ILE A 639 -6.93 2.68 -60.83
C ILE A 639 -6.01 3.76 -60.25
N SER A 640 -5.39 4.58 -61.11
CA SER A 640 -4.49 5.66 -60.67
C SER A 640 -5.20 6.71 -59.81
N ALA A 641 -6.50 6.92 -60.02
CA ALA A 641 -7.31 7.84 -59.22
C ALA A 641 -7.42 7.45 -57.74
N PHE A 642 -7.31 6.16 -57.41
CA PHE A 642 -7.33 5.67 -56.02
C PHE A 642 -6.04 5.97 -55.25
N TYR A 643 -4.93 6.24 -55.95
CA TYR A 643 -3.61 6.48 -55.36
C TYR A 643 -3.04 7.87 -55.67
N VAL A 644 -3.80 8.72 -56.38
CA VAL A 644 -3.40 10.11 -56.69
C VAL A 644 -3.02 10.92 -55.45
N SER A 645 -3.68 10.65 -54.31
CA SER A 645 -3.42 11.33 -53.04
C SER A 645 -2.33 10.68 -52.19
N TYR A 646 -1.82 9.51 -52.58
CA TYR A 646 -0.93 8.73 -51.73
C TYR A 646 0.39 9.46 -51.40
N PRO A 647 1.13 10.04 -52.36
CA PRO A 647 2.34 10.82 -52.05
C PRO A 647 2.05 12.03 -51.15
N THR A 648 0.91 12.70 -51.36
CA THR A 648 0.50 13.86 -50.56
C THR A 648 0.07 13.48 -49.14
N THR A 649 -0.47 12.27 -48.97
CA THR A 649 -0.79 11.70 -47.66
C THR A 649 0.49 11.42 -46.90
N LEU A 650 1.47 10.72 -47.49
CA LEU A 650 2.75 10.41 -46.83
C LEU A 650 3.54 11.65 -46.39
N CYS A 651 3.58 12.70 -47.23
CA CYS A 651 4.22 13.98 -46.88
C CYS A 651 3.58 14.67 -45.67
N MET A 652 2.37 14.27 -45.26
CA MET A 652 1.68 14.77 -44.08
C MET A 652 1.75 13.79 -42.91
N THR A 653 1.49 12.49 -43.14
CA THR A 653 1.38 11.49 -42.08
C THR A 653 2.70 11.30 -41.34
N VAL A 654 3.83 11.23 -42.06
CA VAL A 654 5.16 10.98 -41.47
C VAL A 654 5.61 12.13 -40.55
N PRO A 655 5.53 13.42 -40.94
CA PRO A 655 5.82 14.51 -40.01
C PRO A 655 4.85 14.58 -38.83
N PHE A 656 3.58 14.23 -39.05
CA PHE A 656 2.56 14.26 -38.00
C PHE A 656 2.85 13.21 -36.91
N THR A 657 3.12 11.96 -37.28
CA THR A 657 3.43 10.90 -36.32
C THR A 657 4.72 11.21 -35.55
N ALA A 658 5.77 11.68 -36.24
CA ALA A 658 7.03 12.05 -35.60
C ALA A 658 6.87 13.16 -34.54
N LEU A 659 6.12 14.22 -34.88
CA LEU A 659 5.84 15.32 -33.95
C LEU A 659 4.93 14.89 -32.79
N GLN A 660 3.97 13.99 -33.06
CA GLN A 660 3.07 13.46 -32.04
C GLN A 660 3.84 12.65 -31.01
N PHE A 661 4.75 11.76 -31.42
CA PHE A 661 5.56 10.97 -30.48
C PHE A 661 6.50 11.82 -29.64
N MET A 662 7.20 12.77 -30.27
CA MET A 662 8.09 13.70 -29.56
C MET A 662 7.35 14.52 -28.51
N ALA A 663 6.16 15.03 -28.85
CA ALA A 663 5.31 15.77 -27.92
C ALA A 663 4.74 14.87 -26.83
N TYR A 664 4.32 13.65 -27.17
CA TYR A 664 3.80 12.68 -26.20
C TYR A 664 4.85 12.31 -25.15
N GLU A 665 6.09 12.01 -25.56
CA GLU A 665 7.17 11.69 -24.64
C GLU A 665 7.47 12.84 -23.67
N SER A 666 7.52 14.06 -24.20
CA SER A 666 7.77 15.28 -23.41
C SER A 666 6.63 15.58 -22.43
N ILE A 667 5.38 15.46 -22.89
CA ILE A 667 4.19 15.75 -22.08
C ILE A 667 3.98 14.66 -21.01
N SER A 668 4.22 13.39 -21.35
CA SER A 668 4.09 12.27 -20.42
C SER A 668 5.10 12.35 -19.28
N LYS A 669 6.36 12.75 -19.55
CA LYS A 669 7.39 12.99 -18.52
C LYS A 669 7.00 14.12 -17.54
N VAL A 670 6.28 15.13 -18.01
CA VAL A 670 5.86 16.28 -17.17
C VAL A 670 4.62 15.95 -16.34
N ILE A 671 3.67 15.19 -16.90
CA ILE A 671 2.41 14.84 -16.22
C ILE A 671 2.62 13.68 -15.23
N ASN A 672 3.51 12.74 -15.53
CA ASN A 672 3.78 11.57 -14.69
C ASN A 672 5.25 11.47 -14.25
N PRO A 673 5.68 12.26 -13.26
CA PRO A 673 7.05 12.18 -12.73
C PRO A 673 7.31 10.92 -11.88
N THR A 674 6.27 10.13 -11.55
CA THR A 674 6.36 8.96 -10.68
C THR A 674 6.37 7.62 -11.43
N GLY A 675 6.25 7.64 -12.76
CA GLY A 675 6.36 6.44 -13.61
C GLY A 675 5.24 5.41 -13.45
N ARG A 676 4.21 5.68 -12.64
CA ARG A 676 3.09 4.74 -12.43
C ARG A 676 2.15 4.74 -13.62
N TYR A 677 1.84 3.57 -14.18
CA TYR A 677 0.88 3.44 -15.27
C TYR A 677 -0.52 3.92 -14.85
N ASP A 678 -1.01 5.00 -15.47
CA ASP A 678 -2.36 5.53 -15.28
C ASP A 678 -3.02 5.76 -16.65
N PRO A 679 -4.10 5.02 -16.98
CA PRO A 679 -4.83 5.15 -18.25
C PRO A 679 -5.31 6.58 -18.54
N THR A 680 -5.66 7.35 -17.50
CA THR A 680 -6.14 8.73 -17.67
C THR A 680 -5.01 9.69 -18.04
N THR A 681 -3.80 9.40 -17.55
CA THR A 681 -2.60 10.17 -17.88
C THR A 681 -2.15 9.92 -19.32
N HIS A 682 -2.21 8.68 -19.79
CA HIS A 682 -1.95 8.34 -21.20
C HIS A 682 -2.96 8.98 -22.15
N CYS A 683 -4.25 8.96 -21.78
CA CYS A 683 -5.31 9.58 -22.56
C CYS A 683 -5.14 11.11 -22.68
N THR A 684 -4.81 11.79 -21.59
CA THR A 684 -4.59 13.24 -21.57
C THR A 684 -3.29 13.65 -22.27
N ALA A 685 -2.19 12.94 -22.04
CA ALA A 685 -0.92 13.19 -22.73
C ALA A 685 -1.02 12.93 -24.24
N GLY A 686 -1.68 11.84 -24.65
CA GLY A 686 -1.93 11.50 -26.05
C GLY A 686 -2.86 12.50 -26.75
N GLY A 687 -3.87 13.01 -26.05
CA GLY A 687 -4.75 14.09 -26.52
C GLY A 687 -3.99 15.39 -26.77
N LEU A 688 -3.20 15.84 -25.80
CA LEU A 688 -2.41 17.08 -25.90
C LEU A 688 -1.33 16.99 -26.99
N ALA A 689 -0.63 15.86 -27.08
CA ALA A 689 0.38 15.60 -28.10
C ALA A 689 -0.21 15.62 -29.53
N GLY A 690 -1.37 14.97 -29.71
CA GLY A 690 -2.09 14.98 -31.00
C GLY A 690 -2.53 16.39 -31.42
N GLY A 691 -3.00 17.20 -30.47
CA GLY A 691 -3.35 18.61 -30.71
C GLY A 691 -2.15 19.46 -31.15
N PHE A 692 -1.00 19.27 -30.50
CA PHE A 692 0.25 19.96 -30.83
C PHE A 692 0.75 19.58 -32.24
N ALA A 693 0.80 18.28 -32.55
CA ALA A 693 1.19 17.79 -33.87
C ALA A 693 0.24 18.27 -34.97
N ALA A 694 -1.07 18.30 -34.70
CA ALA A 694 -2.07 18.83 -35.62
C ALA A 694 -1.87 20.31 -35.92
N GLY A 695 -1.52 21.11 -34.91
CA GLY A 695 -1.23 22.53 -35.07
C GLY A 695 -0.07 22.78 -36.02
N LEU A 696 1.06 22.13 -35.79
CA LEU A 696 2.29 22.32 -36.59
C LEU A 696 2.16 21.81 -38.02
N THR A 697 1.42 20.73 -38.24
CA THR A 697 1.24 20.14 -39.58
C THR A 697 0.05 20.71 -40.34
N THR A 698 -0.62 21.76 -39.83
CA THR A 698 -1.77 22.41 -40.49
C THR A 698 -1.48 22.89 -41.91
N PRO A 699 -0.33 23.52 -42.22
CA PRO A 699 0.00 23.92 -43.58
C PRO A 699 0.01 22.76 -44.58
N LEU A 700 0.49 21.58 -44.16
CA LEU A 700 0.57 20.38 -45.02
C LEU A 700 -0.81 19.76 -45.27
N ASP A 701 -1.69 19.78 -44.27
CA ASP A 701 -3.08 19.28 -44.37
C ASP A 701 -3.94 20.14 -45.31
N VAL A 702 -3.74 21.47 -45.32
CA VAL A 702 -4.43 22.37 -46.26
C VAL A 702 -4.02 22.07 -47.71
N ILE A 703 -2.72 21.88 -47.96
CA ILE A 703 -2.20 21.53 -49.29
C ILE A 703 -2.74 20.16 -49.74
N LYS A 704 -2.70 19.15 -48.86
CA LYS A 704 -3.27 17.82 -49.10
C LYS A 704 -4.77 17.91 -49.45
N THR A 705 -5.55 18.62 -48.64
CA THR A 705 -7.01 18.73 -48.82
C THR A 705 -7.37 19.43 -50.14
N LEU A 706 -6.61 20.44 -50.55
CA LEU A 706 -6.78 21.09 -51.85
C LEU A 706 -6.55 20.13 -53.01
N LEU A 707 -5.47 19.35 -52.95
CA LEU A 707 -5.15 18.35 -53.99
C LEU A 707 -6.17 17.20 -54.02
N GLN A 708 -6.74 16.81 -52.88
CA GLN A 708 -7.77 15.78 -52.78
C GLN A 708 -9.14 16.24 -53.29
N THR A 709 -9.46 17.52 -53.17
CA THR A 709 -10.77 18.09 -53.57
C THR A 709 -10.79 18.67 -54.99
N ARG A 710 -9.63 18.74 -55.68
CA ARG A 710 -9.47 19.34 -57.03
C ARG A 710 -10.40 18.77 -58.10
N GLY A 711 -10.79 17.50 -58.00
CA GLY A 711 -11.65 16.83 -58.99
C GLY A 711 -13.08 17.41 -59.06
N ASN A 712 -13.51 18.12 -58.01
CA ASN A 712 -14.85 18.71 -57.91
C ASN A 712 -14.83 20.24 -57.98
N ALA A 713 -13.67 20.84 -58.29
CA ALA A 713 -13.57 22.29 -58.46
C ALA A 713 -14.15 22.72 -59.82
N THR A 714 -14.96 23.77 -59.80
CA THR A 714 -15.53 24.42 -61.00
C THR A 714 -14.48 25.18 -61.82
N GLU A 715 -13.35 25.54 -61.21
CA GLU A 715 -12.28 26.32 -61.84
C GLU A 715 -11.22 25.43 -62.49
N ALA A 716 -10.88 25.73 -63.75
CA ALA A 716 -9.88 24.99 -64.52
C ALA A 716 -8.46 25.07 -63.91
N GLU A 717 -8.12 26.19 -63.26
CA GLU A 717 -6.82 26.34 -62.58
C GLU A 717 -6.66 25.39 -61.40
N LEU A 718 -7.72 25.15 -60.61
CA LEU A 718 -7.67 24.23 -59.47
C LEU A 718 -7.60 22.77 -59.92
N ARG A 719 -8.30 22.43 -61.01
CA ARG A 719 -8.40 21.06 -61.53
C ARG A 719 -7.08 20.53 -62.09
N ASN A 720 -6.23 21.41 -62.62
CA ASN A 720 -4.99 21.04 -63.30
C ASN A 720 -3.76 21.03 -62.38
N VAL A 721 -3.88 21.41 -61.10
CA VAL A 721 -2.75 21.39 -60.15
C VAL A 721 -2.34 19.95 -59.87
N SER A 722 -1.08 19.61 -60.15
CA SER A 722 -0.59 18.22 -60.04
C SER A 722 0.42 17.97 -58.92
N GLY A 723 1.01 19.03 -58.36
CA GLY A 723 2.07 18.92 -57.33
C GLY A 723 1.84 19.70 -56.04
N LEU A 724 2.47 19.24 -54.96
CA LEU A 724 2.50 19.89 -53.64
C LEU A 724 2.99 21.35 -53.70
N TRP A 725 4.04 21.59 -54.49
CA TRP A 725 4.65 22.91 -54.64
C TRP A 725 3.77 23.88 -55.44
N GLU A 726 3.08 23.38 -56.46
CA GLU A 726 2.11 24.17 -57.23
C GLU A 726 0.89 24.53 -56.39
N ALA A 727 0.38 23.59 -55.59
CA ALA A 727 -0.70 23.84 -54.64
C ALA A 727 -0.31 24.85 -53.57
N ALA A 728 0.90 24.76 -52.99
CA ALA A 728 1.41 25.71 -52.02
C ALA A 728 1.53 27.13 -52.62
N LYS A 729 2.08 27.25 -53.84
CA LYS A 729 2.16 28.54 -54.56
C LYS A 729 0.77 29.12 -54.84
N LEU A 730 -0.20 28.29 -55.20
CA LEU A 730 -1.57 28.72 -55.46
C LEU A 730 -2.26 29.25 -54.20
N ILE A 731 -2.10 28.56 -53.06
CA ILE A 731 -2.63 29.02 -51.75
C ILE A 731 -1.99 30.35 -51.37
N HIS A 732 -0.67 30.46 -51.49
CA HIS A 732 0.06 31.68 -51.18
C HIS A 732 -0.38 32.87 -52.07
N ARG A 733 -0.64 32.63 -53.36
CA ARG A 733 -1.09 33.65 -54.31
C ARG A 733 -2.53 34.12 -54.06
N ARG A 734 -3.43 33.24 -53.62
CA ARG A 734 -4.86 33.55 -53.42
C ARG A 734 -5.19 34.09 -52.03
N GLU A 735 -4.67 33.46 -50.97
CA GLU A 735 -5.06 33.74 -49.58
C GLU A 735 -3.89 34.22 -48.69
N GLY A 736 -2.67 34.29 -49.25
CA GLY A 736 -1.46 34.66 -48.50
C GLY A 736 -1.11 33.65 -47.40
N TYR A 737 -0.32 34.07 -46.42
CA TYR A 737 0.10 33.23 -45.29
C TYR A 737 -1.05 32.77 -44.40
N LYS A 738 -2.19 33.50 -44.38
CA LYS A 738 -3.37 33.12 -43.59
C LYS A 738 -4.08 31.89 -44.16
N GLY A 739 -3.98 31.63 -45.47
CA GLY A 739 -4.57 30.46 -46.11
C GLY A 739 -4.01 29.13 -45.60
N PHE A 740 -2.72 29.08 -45.27
CA PHE A 740 -2.08 27.86 -44.75
C PHE A 740 -2.56 27.44 -43.34
N PHE A 741 -3.16 28.36 -42.58
CA PHE A 741 -3.72 28.07 -41.25
C PHE A 741 -5.25 27.98 -41.26
N ARG A 742 -5.88 27.97 -42.45
CA ARG A 742 -7.32 27.80 -42.60
C ARG A 742 -7.73 26.42 -42.08
N GLY A 743 -8.64 26.40 -41.11
CA GLY A 743 -9.12 25.14 -40.50
C GLY A 743 -8.30 24.64 -39.30
N LEU A 744 -7.34 25.41 -38.79
CA LEU A 744 -6.54 25.07 -37.60
C LEU A 744 -7.42 24.72 -36.38
N LYS A 745 -8.42 25.56 -36.06
CA LYS A 745 -9.31 25.35 -34.91
C LYS A 745 -10.15 24.06 -35.04
N PRO A 746 -10.88 23.83 -36.15
CA PRO A 746 -11.53 22.55 -36.39
C PRO A 746 -10.57 21.37 -36.25
N ARG A 747 -9.34 21.48 -36.77
CA ARG A 747 -8.38 20.38 -36.75
C ARG A 747 -7.89 20.00 -35.35
N ILE A 748 -7.59 20.98 -34.50
CA ILE A 748 -7.20 20.69 -33.10
C ILE A 748 -8.37 20.04 -32.37
N ILE A 749 -9.58 20.59 -32.55
CA ILE A 749 -10.81 20.07 -31.94
C ILE A 749 -11.17 18.66 -32.45
N THR A 750 -10.82 18.31 -33.69
CA THR A 750 -11.01 16.95 -34.22
C THR A 750 -9.93 16.01 -33.69
N THR A 751 -8.66 16.42 -33.69
CA THR A 751 -7.55 15.49 -33.45
C THR A 751 -7.35 15.17 -31.97
N MET A 752 -7.53 16.11 -31.04
CA MET A 752 -7.32 15.84 -29.60
C MET A 752 -8.27 14.77 -29.03
N PRO A 753 -9.59 14.80 -29.32
CA PRO A 753 -10.50 13.74 -28.87
C PRO A 753 -10.29 12.43 -29.64
N SER A 754 -9.93 12.51 -30.92
CA SER A 754 -9.65 11.31 -31.75
C SER A 754 -8.52 10.49 -31.16
N THR A 755 -7.38 11.12 -30.85
CA THR A 755 -6.25 10.42 -30.25
C THR A 755 -6.60 9.90 -28.87
N ALA A 756 -7.26 10.69 -28.02
CA ALA A 756 -7.71 10.26 -26.69
C ALA A 756 -8.62 9.01 -26.72
N ILE A 757 -9.58 8.97 -27.66
CA ILE A 757 -10.47 7.82 -27.87
C ILE A 757 -9.69 6.61 -28.39
N CYS A 758 -8.77 6.81 -29.35
CA CYS A 758 -7.93 5.76 -29.89
C CYS A 758 -7.10 5.09 -28.78
N TRP A 759 -6.42 5.90 -27.93
CA TRP A 759 -5.68 5.42 -26.77
C TRP A 759 -6.56 4.66 -25.79
N SER A 760 -7.74 5.20 -25.45
CA SER A 760 -8.64 4.59 -24.48
C SER A 760 -9.25 3.27 -24.98
N ALA A 761 -9.61 3.22 -26.27
CA ALA A 761 -10.17 2.03 -26.91
C ALA A 761 -9.12 0.94 -27.09
N TYR A 762 -7.86 1.32 -27.35
CA TYR A 762 -6.75 0.39 -27.45
C TYR A 762 -6.43 -0.27 -26.10
N GLU A 763 -6.35 0.51 -25.01
CA GLU A 763 -6.12 -0.03 -23.67
C GLU A 763 -7.26 -0.93 -23.20
N MET A 764 -8.52 -0.54 -23.47
CA MET A 764 -9.67 -1.37 -23.17
C MET A 764 -9.66 -2.69 -23.95
N ALA A 765 -9.26 -2.66 -25.23
CA ALA A 765 -9.13 -3.87 -26.05
C ALA A 765 -7.99 -4.76 -25.57
N LYS A 766 -6.84 -4.18 -25.21
CA LYS A 766 -5.73 -4.92 -24.58
C LYS A 766 -6.18 -5.62 -23.31
N ALA A 767 -6.80 -4.90 -22.36
CA ALA A 767 -7.31 -5.47 -21.13
C ALA A 767 -8.29 -6.64 -21.38
N PHE A 768 -9.16 -6.48 -22.38
CA PHE A 768 -10.11 -7.52 -22.78
C PHE A 768 -9.43 -8.77 -23.37
N PHE A 769 -8.37 -8.61 -24.16
CA PHE A 769 -7.64 -9.75 -24.75
C PHE A 769 -6.72 -10.44 -23.75
N ILE A 770 -6.11 -9.71 -22.81
CA ILE A 770 -5.32 -10.28 -21.70
C ILE A 770 -6.21 -11.17 -20.83
N ALA A 771 -7.37 -10.66 -20.40
CA ALA A 771 -8.34 -11.42 -19.60
C ALA A 771 -8.87 -12.70 -20.29
N ARG A 772 -8.71 -12.84 -21.60
CA ARG A 772 -9.12 -14.02 -22.38
C ARG A 772 -7.95 -14.95 -22.74
N GLY A 773 -6.71 -14.46 -22.74
CA GLY A 773 -5.51 -15.23 -23.04
C GLY A 773 -5.15 -16.21 -21.92
N GLU A 774 -5.48 -15.88 -20.67
CA GLU A 774 -5.23 -16.72 -19.48
C GLU A 774 -6.17 -17.94 -19.36
N GLY A 775 -7.10 -18.12 -20.32
CA GLY A 775 -8.11 -19.18 -20.32
C GLY A 775 -7.88 -20.31 -21.34
N ARG A 776 -6.68 -20.48 -21.90
CA ARG A 776 -6.37 -21.57 -22.84
C ARG A 776 -5.13 -22.37 -22.46
#